data_AF-A0A1F8T2Z5-F1
#
_entry.id   AF-A0A1F8T2Z5-F1
#
_cell.length_a   1.000
_cell.length_b   1.000
_cell.length_c   1.000
_cell.angle_alpha   90.00
_cell.angle_beta   90.00
_cell.angle_gamma   90.00
#
_symmetry.space_group_name_H-M   'P 1'
#
loop_
_entity.id
_entity.type
_entity.pdbx_description
1 polymer ?
#
loop_
_entity_poly.entity_id
_entity_poly.type
_entity_poly.pdbx_seq_one_letter_code
_entity_poly.pdbx_strand_id
1 'polypeptide(L)'
;MPKISRREFLKLSGATALGLAFTELDLQLLDPVDVPNPLAFYPERDWEKVYRDQYRYDTSFTYVCSPNDTHACRLRAFVRNGIILRSETNYDVSRYSDLYGNTATAHWHPRGCKKGQTFHRRIYGPHRLKGPLMRKGWKEWADAGFPELDAANKSKYKFDARGLDELLPASWEEAYDYIARGMIAIAERYSGEEGAALLRSQGYPEEMIAAMGGAGTRTFKCRGGMGLLGVIGKYGMYRFANTLALLDVHVRGVEHEEARGGRTWSNYTWHGDQAPGIPFVTGLQASDEDFNDLRNSRLHIQCGKNLVENKMPESHFFVEAMERGAKIVTITPEYSPPATKSDYWIPIRPATDTALFLGITRWLMEEEKYNADFVKRFTDFPLLVRLDNLKRLGAADVFPNYQASLSTDGPSFKLQGLQPGQYEQLGDYVVQDAKTGDLASISRDDVGAALDTKGIDPALDWSGSVTLVDGTQVEVITLWSMYREHLKEYDLDTVAEITHAPKAMIEQLANDIATLSPVAIHIGEGINHWFHATLANRAQYLPLMLTGDIGRLGAGLYTWAGNYKAALFQASPLTGPGFKGWVGEDPFEPNLDPNAAGKDIVAHAYTKDEEPAYWNHSERPLIVETPKYGRKVFTGQTHMPTPTKVQFFTNVNLLNNAKHHYEMVKNVNPNVELIISMDIEMTSSVEYADFALAANTWAEFQTHEITASCSNPFLQIWKGGIPPLYDTRDDSRILAEVAVAIGDQLGDQRFRDYWKFLLEGKPEIYIQRLLDSSLTTSGYKFEEIIRGKYGEPGAALMLFRTYPRIPYWEQVHDSVPFYTDTGRMNAYCDIPEAIEYGENIISQREGPEATPYLPNVIVTSSRFVRPDDYGIRLDAMGWEERTVRNVAMTWEEVKQTVNPLWESGFQFYCLTPKTRHRVHSSWSTVDWTIILDSNFGDPYRMDKRLPGPGDHQLHINPQAAKDMGIEDGDYVYVDANPADRPYIGWKPDDPFYKVARLMLRVKYNPAYPYNIVMLKHGPFMATEKSVLAHETRPDGLAKSEGTGYMANLRYGSQQSITRDWSMPMHQTDTLFHKQKTSMQFIFGGEADNHALNTVPKETLVKITKAEDGGLNGVGKWEPIQTGFTPGHESQFMEKYLGGETVEVKK
;
A
#
# COMPACT_ATOMS: atom_id res chain seq x y z
N MET A 1 63.37 -36.59 -14.52
CA MET A 1 63.83 -37.07 -13.21
C MET A 1 64.31 -35.89 -12.36
N PRO A 2 63.60 -35.53 -11.28
CA PRO A 2 64.15 -34.77 -10.15
C PRO A 2 64.91 -35.71 -9.19
N LYS A 3 65.90 -35.18 -8.47
CA LYS A 3 66.77 -35.91 -7.52
C LYS A 3 66.01 -36.35 -6.25
N ILE A 4 66.10 -37.63 -5.90
CA ILE A 4 65.61 -38.20 -4.64
C ILE A 4 66.43 -37.66 -3.47
N SER A 5 65.77 -37.27 -2.38
CA SER A 5 66.43 -36.76 -1.18
C SER A 5 66.97 -37.89 -0.29
N ARG A 6 68.02 -37.59 0.48
CA ARG A 6 68.68 -38.54 1.40
C ARG A 6 67.72 -39.12 2.47
N ARG A 7 66.59 -38.45 2.73
CA ARG A 7 65.55 -38.86 3.68
C ARG A 7 64.60 -39.92 3.10
N GLU A 8 64.33 -39.87 1.80
CA GLU A 8 63.50 -40.85 1.09
C GLU A 8 64.25 -42.18 0.90
N PHE A 9 65.57 -42.14 0.70
CA PHE A 9 66.42 -43.33 0.68
C PHE A 9 66.39 -44.10 2.01
N LEU A 10 66.43 -43.39 3.15
CA LEU A 10 66.39 -44.02 4.48
C LEU A 10 65.03 -44.65 4.80
N LYS A 11 63.93 -44.07 4.30
CA LYS A 11 62.59 -44.66 4.44
C LYS A 11 62.41 -45.93 3.61
N LEU A 12 62.99 -46.02 2.41
CA LEU A 12 62.95 -47.25 1.61
C LEU A 12 63.86 -48.36 2.15
N SER A 13 64.96 -48.00 2.83
CA SER A 13 65.92 -48.96 3.39
C SER A 13 65.39 -49.70 4.63
N GLY A 14 64.41 -49.11 5.35
CA GLY A 14 63.79 -49.73 6.51
C GLY A 14 62.80 -50.84 6.17
N ALA A 15 62.35 -50.93 4.91
CA ALA A 15 61.37 -51.91 4.47
C ALA A 15 61.95 -53.33 4.22
N THR A 16 63.22 -53.61 4.56
CA THR A 16 63.83 -54.90 4.16
C THR A 16 64.70 -55.57 5.23
N ALA A 17 64.72 -55.09 6.47
CA ALA A 17 65.62 -55.63 7.50
C ALA A 17 64.99 -56.53 8.57
N LEU A 18 63.67 -56.73 8.59
CA LEU A 18 63.01 -57.64 9.55
C LEU A 18 61.92 -58.48 8.87
N GLY A 19 62.31 -59.17 7.80
CA GLY A 19 61.63 -60.40 7.44
C GLY A 19 61.86 -61.44 8.53
N LEU A 20 60.77 -62.00 9.05
CA LEU A 20 60.68 -63.41 9.48
C LEU A 20 61.74 -63.87 10.51
N ALA A 21 61.81 -63.17 11.66
CA ALA A 21 62.41 -63.71 12.88
C ALA A 21 61.34 -63.85 13.99
N PHE A 22 60.49 -64.87 13.82
CA PHE A 22 59.93 -65.74 14.86
C PHE A 22 59.41 -65.14 16.19
N THR A 23 58.08 -64.99 16.22
CA THR A 23 57.15 -65.29 17.33
C THR A 23 57.33 -64.57 18.68
N GLU A 24 56.61 -63.46 18.83
CA GLU A 24 55.85 -63.19 20.05
C GLU A 24 54.37 -63.06 19.65
N LEU A 25 53.50 -63.80 20.35
CA LEU A 25 52.05 -63.66 20.26
C LEU A 25 51.68 -62.30 20.87
N ASP A 26 51.59 -61.26 20.04
CA ASP A 26 51.07 -59.97 20.48
C ASP A 26 49.53 -60.03 20.44
N LEU A 27 48.91 -60.09 21.62
CA LEU A 27 47.47 -60.14 21.84
C LEU A 27 46.79 -58.78 21.58
N GLN A 28 47.16 -58.07 20.51
CA GLN A 28 46.58 -56.76 20.13
C GLN A 28 45.06 -56.82 19.86
N LEU A 29 44.50 -58.01 19.66
CA LEU A 29 43.05 -58.22 19.54
C LEU A 29 42.30 -58.14 20.88
N LEU A 30 43.01 -58.10 22.01
CA LEU A 30 42.47 -57.95 23.36
C LEU A 30 42.89 -56.65 24.05
N ASP A 31 43.80 -55.87 23.46
CA ASP A 31 44.04 -54.51 23.92
C ASP A 31 42.83 -53.65 23.54
N PRO A 32 42.23 -52.87 24.47
CA PRO A 32 41.24 -51.90 24.08
C PRO A 32 41.89 -50.95 23.10
N VAL A 33 41.30 -50.84 21.90
CA VAL A 33 41.65 -49.76 20.98
C VAL A 33 41.20 -48.47 21.65
N ASP A 34 42.10 -47.86 22.42
CA ASP A 34 41.97 -46.45 22.75
C ASP A 34 42.24 -45.71 21.44
N VAL A 35 41.18 -45.47 20.67
CA VAL A 35 41.21 -44.48 19.60
C VAL A 35 41.08 -43.15 20.32
N PRO A 36 42.17 -42.40 20.61
CA PRO A 36 42.02 -41.01 21.02
C PRO A 36 41.16 -40.35 19.95
N ASN A 37 40.00 -39.83 20.38
CA ASN A 37 38.88 -39.39 19.55
C ASN A 37 39.29 -39.16 18.08
N PRO A 38 38.84 -39.96 17.10
CA PRO A 38 39.26 -39.83 15.71
C PRO A 38 38.86 -38.49 15.07
N LEU A 39 38.09 -37.66 15.78
CA LEU A 39 37.80 -36.25 15.45
C LEU A 39 38.78 -35.24 16.07
N ALA A 40 39.71 -35.67 16.93
CA ALA A 40 40.71 -34.81 17.59
C ALA A 40 41.86 -34.42 16.65
N PHE A 41 42.12 -35.19 15.59
CA PHE A 41 43.11 -34.88 14.56
C PHE A 41 42.62 -35.35 13.18
N TYR A 42 42.26 -34.40 12.31
CA TYR A 42 41.94 -34.69 10.91
C TYR A 42 43.20 -34.50 10.05
N PRO A 43 43.73 -35.54 9.38
CA PRO A 43 45.11 -35.54 8.88
C PRO A 43 45.37 -34.61 7.69
N GLU A 44 44.33 -34.23 6.93
CA GLU A 44 44.44 -33.28 5.81
C GLU A 44 43.17 -32.41 5.72
N ARG A 45 43.33 -31.10 5.89
CA ARG A 45 42.23 -30.12 5.92
C ARG A 45 42.29 -29.12 4.76
N ASP A 46 43.22 -29.27 3.83
CA ASP A 46 43.35 -28.37 2.68
C ASP A 46 42.12 -28.36 1.77
N TRP A 47 41.31 -29.43 1.75
CA TRP A 47 40.03 -29.44 1.04
C TRP A 47 39.06 -28.36 1.55
N GLU A 48 39.12 -28.00 2.84
CA GLU A 48 38.31 -26.93 3.43
C GLU A 48 38.65 -25.56 2.82
N LYS A 49 39.86 -25.39 2.24
CA LYS A 49 40.25 -24.17 1.54
C LYS A 49 39.29 -23.84 0.40
N VAL A 50 38.70 -24.83 -0.27
CA VAL A 50 37.71 -24.61 -1.33
C VAL A 50 36.50 -23.85 -0.79
N TYR A 51 35.93 -24.29 0.33
CA TYR A 51 34.78 -23.63 0.96
C TYR A 51 35.14 -22.26 1.56
N ARG A 52 36.33 -22.14 2.17
CA ARG A 52 36.84 -20.83 2.64
C ARG A 52 37.05 -19.85 1.49
N ASP A 53 37.51 -20.34 0.32
CA ASP A 53 37.69 -19.53 -0.88
C ASP A 53 36.34 -19.07 -1.45
N GLN A 54 35.35 -19.96 -1.48
CA GLN A 54 33.97 -19.62 -1.90
C GLN A 54 33.35 -18.52 -1.03
N TYR A 55 33.60 -18.54 0.28
CA TYR A 55 33.07 -17.52 1.21
C TYR A 55 33.90 -16.22 1.24
N ARG A 56 35.15 -16.25 0.75
CA ARG A 56 36.04 -15.07 0.73
C ARG A 56 35.54 -14.00 -0.22
N TYR A 57 35.70 -12.74 0.19
CA TYR A 57 35.39 -11.53 -0.58
C TYR A 57 36.58 -10.56 -0.53
N ASP A 58 36.63 -9.62 -1.48
CA ASP A 58 37.70 -8.62 -1.60
C ASP A 58 37.36 -7.35 -0.83
N THR A 59 36.10 -6.91 -0.93
CA THR A 59 35.58 -5.71 -0.26
C THR A 59 34.13 -5.91 0.17
N SER A 60 33.62 -5.01 1.02
CA SER A 60 32.20 -5.00 1.39
C SER A 60 31.72 -3.56 1.57
N PHE A 61 30.44 -3.31 1.35
CA PHE A 61 29.79 -2.02 1.60
C PHE A 61 28.36 -2.24 2.08
N THR A 62 27.75 -1.23 2.68
CA THR A 62 26.34 -1.26 3.04
C THR A 62 25.48 -0.46 2.07
N TYR A 63 24.27 -0.93 1.81
CA TYR A 63 23.26 -0.24 1.04
C TYR A 63 21.89 -0.47 1.68
N VAL A 64 20.90 0.33 1.34
CA VAL A 64 19.54 0.15 1.84
C VAL A 64 18.68 -0.54 0.79
N CYS A 65 18.12 -1.70 1.16
CA CYS A 65 17.10 -2.37 0.36
C CYS A 65 15.76 -1.70 0.63
N SER A 66 15.30 -0.88 -0.31
CA SER A 66 14.16 0.03 -0.14
C SER A 66 13.04 -0.18 -1.18
N PRO A 67 12.47 -1.41 -1.34
CA PRO A 67 11.24 -1.58 -2.10
C PRO A 67 10.03 -1.17 -1.24
N ASN A 68 8.82 -1.19 -1.81
CA ASN A 68 7.57 -1.01 -1.06
C ASN A 68 7.24 -2.21 -0.15
N ASP A 69 8.08 -2.48 0.84
CA ASP A 69 7.87 -3.51 1.86
C ASP A 69 7.76 -2.96 3.28
N THR A 70 7.88 -1.64 3.48
CA THR A 70 7.92 -0.88 4.76
C THR A 70 9.22 -0.89 5.51
N HIS A 71 10.23 -1.65 5.12
CA HIS A 71 11.30 -1.97 6.07
C HIS A 71 12.54 -1.10 5.93
N ALA A 72 12.92 -0.75 4.69
CA ALA A 72 14.17 -0.07 4.38
C ALA A 72 15.37 -0.73 5.10
N CYS A 73 15.57 -2.04 4.94
CA CYS A 73 16.64 -2.73 5.68
C CYS A 73 18.03 -2.36 5.12
N ARG A 74 18.95 -1.93 5.99
CA ARG A 74 20.38 -1.84 5.66
C ARG A 74 21.00 -3.23 5.58
N LEU A 75 21.54 -3.55 4.41
CA LEU A 75 22.22 -4.81 4.13
C LEU A 75 23.68 -4.55 3.81
N ARG A 76 24.53 -5.55 4.08
CA ARG A 76 25.94 -5.57 3.68
C ARG A 76 26.11 -6.45 2.45
N ALA A 77 26.61 -5.85 1.36
CA ALA A 77 27.03 -6.57 0.16
C ALA A 77 28.50 -6.96 0.29
N PHE A 78 28.82 -8.19 -0.11
CA PHE A 78 30.19 -8.69 -0.17
C PHE A 78 30.61 -8.85 -1.64
N VAL A 79 31.72 -8.24 -2.01
CA VAL A 79 32.14 -8.06 -3.40
C VAL A 79 33.43 -8.82 -3.67
N ARG A 80 33.49 -9.53 -4.79
CA ARG A 80 34.71 -10.13 -5.33
C ARG A 80 34.78 -9.89 -6.83
N ASN A 81 35.94 -9.47 -7.34
CA ASN A 81 36.11 -9.10 -8.75
C ASN A 81 35.08 -8.06 -9.23
N GLY A 82 34.68 -7.11 -8.36
CA GLY A 82 33.66 -6.11 -8.68
C GLY A 82 32.21 -6.63 -8.74
N ILE A 83 31.97 -7.91 -8.41
CA ILE A 83 30.65 -8.55 -8.44
C ILE A 83 30.18 -8.83 -7.02
N ILE A 84 28.93 -8.50 -6.72
CA ILE A 84 28.30 -8.85 -5.43
C ILE A 84 28.07 -10.37 -5.41
N LEU A 85 28.74 -11.06 -4.49
CA LEU A 85 28.61 -12.50 -4.30
C LEU A 85 27.37 -12.86 -3.47
N ARG A 86 27.10 -12.06 -2.44
CA ARG A 86 25.98 -12.23 -1.51
C ARG A 86 25.68 -10.92 -0.78
N SER A 87 24.47 -10.84 -0.23
CA SER A 87 24.05 -9.78 0.69
C SER A 87 23.59 -10.40 2.01
N GLU A 88 24.02 -9.84 3.12
CA GLU A 88 23.62 -10.26 4.47
C GLU A 88 23.07 -9.06 5.26
N THR A 89 22.38 -9.35 6.36
CA THR A 89 21.99 -8.35 7.35
C THR A 89 23.23 -7.72 8.01
N ASN A 90 23.20 -6.43 8.33
CA ASN A 90 24.37 -5.71 8.91
C ASN A 90 24.58 -5.91 10.43
N TYR A 91 23.55 -6.37 11.16
CA TYR A 91 23.60 -6.72 12.60
C TYR A 91 24.09 -5.62 13.55
N ASP A 92 23.74 -4.36 13.30
CA ASP A 92 24.30 -3.24 14.08
C ASP A 92 23.33 -2.10 14.47
N VAL A 93 22.05 -2.26 14.17
CA VAL A 93 20.94 -1.38 14.56
C VAL A 93 20.98 -0.94 16.03
N SER A 94 21.39 -1.79 16.97
CA SER A 94 21.52 -1.42 18.41
C SER A 94 22.50 -0.27 18.69
N ARG A 95 23.34 0.11 17.73
CA ARG A 95 24.24 1.28 17.83
C ARG A 95 23.60 2.57 17.33
N TYR A 96 22.40 2.51 16.74
CA TYR A 96 21.76 3.68 16.15
C TYR A 96 21.23 4.56 17.27
N SER A 97 21.53 5.85 17.21
CA SER A 97 21.17 6.84 18.22
C SER A 97 20.58 8.11 17.61
N ASP A 98 20.00 8.97 18.44
CA ASP A 98 19.56 10.31 18.06
C ASP A 98 20.39 11.44 18.68
N LEU A 99 20.03 12.68 18.35
CA LEU A 99 20.56 13.91 18.96
C LEU A 99 20.27 14.02 20.46
N TYR A 100 19.23 13.35 20.96
CA TYR A 100 18.80 13.40 22.35
C TYR A 100 19.49 12.34 23.22
N GLY A 101 20.28 11.45 22.61
CA GLY A 101 20.98 10.36 23.29
C GLY A 101 20.17 9.07 23.44
N ASN A 102 18.98 8.99 22.83
CA ASN A 102 18.24 7.73 22.75
C ASN A 102 19.00 6.76 21.85
N THR A 103 18.93 5.47 22.16
CA THR A 103 19.59 4.41 21.40
C THR A 103 18.61 3.29 21.07
N ALA A 104 18.72 2.74 19.86
CA ALA A 104 17.84 1.67 19.42
C ALA A 104 18.07 0.39 20.23
N THR A 105 16.99 -0.36 20.49
CA THR A 105 17.11 -1.64 21.18
C THR A 105 17.77 -2.72 20.30
N ALA A 106 18.54 -3.62 20.92
CA ALA A 106 19.10 -4.80 20.23
C ALA A 106 18.04 -5.78 19.73
N HIS A 107 16.81 -5.71 20.24
CA HIS A 107 15.71 -6.53 19.75
C HIS A 107 15.32 -6.24 18.30
N TRP A 108 15.80 -5.14 17.70
CA TRP A 108 15.62 -4.92 16.26
C TRP A 108 16.40 -5.91 15.39
N HIS A 109 17.41 -6.63 15.92
CA HIS A 109 18.12 -7.64 15.14
C HIS A 109 17.26 -8.90 14.92
N PRO A 110 17.40 -9.60 13.76
CA PRO A 110 18.30 -9.29 12.65
C PRO A 110 17.75 -8.26 11.66
N ARG A 111 16.44 -8.11 11.49
CA ARG A 111 15.85 -7.53 10.25
C ARG A 111 16.34 -8.27 8.98
N GLY A 112 16.03 -7.71 7.81
CA GLY A 112 16.29 -8.31 6.51
C GLY A 112 15.24 -9.35 6.12
N CYS A 113 15.16 -9.65 4.83
CA CYS A 113 14.27 -10.70 4.32
C CYS A 113 14.92 -11.41 3.12
N LYS A 114 14.36 -12.56 2.73
CA LYS A 114 14.87 -13.36 1.61
C LYS A 114 14.98 -12.58 0.28
N LYS A 115 14.12 -11.59 0.06
CA LYS A 115 14.14 -10.75 -1.15
C LYS A 115 15.37 -9.85 -1.15
N GLY A 116 15.62 -9.16 -0.05
CA GLY A 116 16.83 -8.34 0.13
C GLY A 116 18.12 -9.14 -0.01
N GLN A 117 18.16 -10.35 0.54
CA GLN A 117 19.31 -11.27 0.43
C GLN A 117 19.58 -11.73 -1.01
N THR A 118 18.54 -11.78 -1.86
CA THR A 118 18.63 -12.17 -3.27
C THR A 118 18.66 -10.99 -4.24
N PHE A 119 18.80 -9.74 -3.75
CA PHE A 119 18.72 -8.54 -4.59
C PHE A 119 19.75 -8.52 -5.74
N HIS A 120 20.96 -9.04 -5.52
CA HIS A 120 22.00 -9.14 -6.55
C HIS A 120 21.55 -9.95 -7.78
N ARG A 121 20.58 -10.87 -7.65
CA ARG A 121 19.99 -11.59 -8.79
C ARG A 121 19.16 -10.68 -9.72
N ARG A 122 18.64 -9.56 -9.22
CA ARG A 122 17.97 -8.55 -10.06
C ARG A 122 18.98 -7.66 -10.80
N ILE A 123 20.12 -7.37 -10.18
CA ILE A 123 21.20 -6.58 -10.80
C ILE A 123 21.77 -7.34 -12.01
N TYR A 124 22.09 -8.62 -11.82
CA TYR A 124 22.74 -9.45 -12.84
C TYR A 124 21.76 -10.30 -13.67
N GLY A 125 20.45 -10.15 -13.44
CA GLY A 125 19.41 -10.93 -14.08
C GLY A 125 19.23 -10.57 -15.56
N PRO A 126 18.71 -11.49 -16.40
CA PRO A 126 18.54 -11.27 -17.84
C PRO A 126 17.42 -10.27 -18.19
N HIS A 127 16.65 -9.81 -17.19
CA HIS A 127 15.53 -8.88 -17.34
C HIS A 127 15.93 -7.41 -17.09
N ARG A 128 17.20 -7.13 -16.78
CA ARG A 128 17.73 -5.80 -16.47
C ARG A 128 17.61 -4.86 -17.69
N LEU A 129 17.03 -3.69 -17.49
CA LEU A 129 17.09 -2.58 -18.45
C LEU A 129 18.53 -2.06 -18.54
N LYS A 130 19.00 -1.81 -19.78
CA LYS A 130 20.43 -1.52 -20.05
C LYS A 130 20.71 -0.08 -20.47
N GLY A 131 19.67 0.66 -20.83
CA GLY A 131 19.74 2.02 -21.36
C GLY A 131 18.35 2.44 -21.86
N PRO A 132 18.23 3.65 -22.42
CA PRO A 132 16.96 4.14 -22.94
C PRO A 132 16.41 3.28 -24.09
N LEU A 133 15.10 3.04 -24.07
CA LEU A 133 14.34 2.47 -25.18
C LEU A 133 13.25 3.47 -25.61
N MET A 134 12.99 3.55 -26.90
CA MET A 134 11.96 4.40 -27.51
C MET A 134 11.10 3.57 -28.47
N ARG A 135 9.78 3.71 -28.38
CA ARG A 135 8.84 3.00 -29.24
C ARG A 135 8.88 3.51 -30.67
N LYS A 136 9.01 2.60 -31.63
CA LYS A 136 9.13 2.91 -33.06
C LYS A 136 7.96 3.73 -33.60
N GLY A 137 6.72 3.28 -33.39
CA GLY A 137 5.53 4.00 -33.86
C GLY A 137 5.38 5.38 -33.24
N TRP A 138 5.82 5.56 -31.98
CA TRP A 138 5.85 6.88 -31.34
C TRP A 138 6.89 7.79 -31.98
N LYS A 139 8.09 7.27 -32.26
CA LYS A 139 9.14 8.02 -32.97
C LYS A 139 8.65 8.48 -34.35
N GLU A 140 8.01 7.59 -35.11
CA GLU A 140 7.44 7.92 -36.42
C GLU A 140 6.32 8.97 -36.34
N TRP A 141 5.55 8.97 -35.25
CA TRP A 141 4.54 10.01 -34.96
C TRP A 141 5.20 11.36 -34.64
N ALA A 142 6.24 11.36 -33.81
CA ALA A 142 7.02 12.56 -33.49
C ALA A 142 7.72 13.15 -34.73
N ASP A 143 8.34 12.30 -35.56
CA ASP A 143 9.00 12.70 -36.81
C ASP A 143 8.01 13.27 -37.84
N ALA A 144 6.73 12.90 -37.75
CA ALA A 144 5.65 13.46 -38.56
C ALA A 144 5.09 14.79 -38.02
N GLY A 145 5.68 15.35 -36.95
CA GLY A 145 5.26 16.62 -36.36
C GLY A 145 4.09 16.50 -35.39
N PHE A 146 3.98 15.37 -34.68
CA PHE A 146 2.94 15.14 -33.66
C PHE A 146 1.50 15.37 -34.17
N PRO A 147 1.06 14.73 -35.28
CA PRO A 147 -0.31 14.92 -35.77
C PRO A 147 -1.35 14.50 -34.70
N GLU A 148 -2.54 15.10 -34.73
CA GLU A 148 -3.62 14.74 -33.78
C GLU A 148 -3.91 13.22 -33.80
N LEU A 149 -4.12 12.62 -32.62
CA LEU A 149 -4.43 11.19 -32.48
C LEU A 149 -5.91 10.87 -32.77
N ASP A 150 -6.32 11.09 -34.02
CA ASP A 150 -7.56 10.53 -34.55
C ASP A 150 -7.47 8.99 -34.70
N ALA A 151 -8.57 8.36 -35.11
CA ALA A 151 -8.62 6.90 -35.27
C ALA A 151 -7.58 6.37 -36.29
N ALA A 152 -7.31 7.13 -37.37
CA ALA A 152 -6.37 6.70 -38.41
C ALA A 152 -4.92 6.78 -37.91
N ASN A 153 -4.56 7.86 -37.23
CA ASN A 153 -3.24 8.06 -36.66
C ASN A 153 -2.98 7.10 -35.50
N LYS A 154 -3.99 6.80 -34.66
CA LYS A 154 -3.88 5.77 -33.61
C LYS A 154 -3.42 4.43 -34.19
N SER A 155 -4.07 3.94 -35.24
CA SER A 155 -3.69 2.67 -35.88
C SER A 155 -2.38 2.78 -36.67
N LYS A 156 -2.16 3.87 -37.42
CA LYS A 156 -0.94 4.10 -38.21
C LYS A 156 0.32 4.07 -37.33
N TYR A 157 0.27 4.70 -36.17
CA TYR A 157 1.38 4.82 -35.23
C TYR A 157 1.26 3.87 -34.02
N LYS A 158 0.34 2.90 -34.08
CA LYS A 158 0.12 1.82 -33.10
C LYS A 158 -0.12 2.27 -31.65
N PHE A 159 -0.83 3.38 -31.43
CA PHE A 159 -1.28 3.75 -30.09
C PHE A 159 -2.34 2.79 -29.55
N ASP A 160 -3.15 2.20 -30.43
CA ASP A 160 -4.14 1.15 -30.16
C ASP A 160 -3.55 -0.28 -30.13
N ALA A 161 -2.24 -0.41 -30.38
CA ALA A 161 -1.53 -1.68 -30.48
C ALA A 161 -0.11 -1.60 -29.91
N ARG A 162 0.11 -0.81 -28.83
CA ARG A 162 1.44 -0.61 -28.22
C ARG A 162 2.14 -1.93 -27.88
N GLY A 163 1.40 -2.91 -27.38
CA GLY A 163 1.91 -4.24 -27.01
C GLY A 163 2.51 -5.03 -28.18
N LEU A 164 2.21 -4.66 -29.43
CA LEU A 164 2.72 -5.27 -30.66
C LEU A 164 3.83 -4.47 -31.33
N ASP A 165 4.21 -3.31 -30.78
CA ASP A 165 5.18 -2.42 -31.42
C ASP A 165 6.63 -2.72 -31.02
N GLU A 166 7.59 -2.18 -31.75
CA GLU A 166 9.01 -2.37 -31.50
C GLU A 166 9.55 -1.29 -30.54
N LEU A 167 10.36 -1.70 -29.54
CA LEU A 167 11.14 -0.79 -28.70
C LEU A 167 12.58 -0.74 -29.20
N LEU A 168 12.98 0.42 -29.70
CA LEU A 168 14.30 0.69 -30.27
C LEU A 168 15.26 1.19 -29.17
N PRO A 169 16.50 0.71 -29.10
CA PRO A 169 17.53 1.36 -28.30
C PRO A 169 17.73 2.81 -28.74
N ALA A 170 17.87 3.73 -27.79
CA ALA A 170 18.14 5.14 -28.04
C ALA A 170 19.33 5.60 -27.17
N SER A 171 20.03 6.64 -27.63
CA SER A 171 20.94 7.38 -26.74
C SER A 171 20.14 8.19 -25.73
N TRP A 172 20.75 8.56 -24.60
CA TRP A 172 20.12 9.44 -23.62
C TRP A 172 19.78 10.80 -24.22
N GLU A 173 20.68 11.37 -25.02
CA GLU A 173 20.51 12.65 -25.70
C GLU A 173 19.31 12.62 -26.65
N GLU A 174 19.20 11.56 -27.47
CA GLU A 174 18.06 11.36 -28.37
C GLU A 174 16.76 11.19 -27.59
N ALA A 175 16.74 10.34 -26.55
CA ALA A 175 15.55 10.11 -25.76
C ALA A 175 15.05 11.42 -25.10
N TYR A 176 15.94 12.21 -24.51
CA TYR A 176 15.57 13.48 -23.86
C TYR A 176 15.06 14.52 -24.85
N ASP A 177 15.71 14.65 -26.01
CA ASP A 177 15.27 15.57 -27.06
C ASP A 177 13.85 15.24 -27.55
N TYR A 178 13.57 13.96 -27.86
CA TYR A 178 12.25 13.54 -28.29
C TYR A 178 11.19 13.71 -27.20
N ILE A 179 11.50 13.36 -25.94
CA ILE A 179 10.59 13.56 -24.81
C ILE A 179 10.27 15.04 -24.65
N ALA A 180 11.27 15.93 -24.68
CA ALA A 180 11.08 17.36 -24.54
C ALA A 180 10.17 17.93 -25.64
N ARG A 181 10.44 17.61 -26.91
CA ARG A 181 9.60 18.03 -28.05
C ARG A 181 8.16 17.51 -27.92
N GLY A 182 7.99 16.26 -27.52
CA GLY A 182 6.68 15.66 -27.30
C GLY A 182 5.91 16.36 -26.18
N MET A 183 6.54 16.59 -25.02
CA MET A 183 5.91 17.30 -23.91
C MET A 183 5.54 18.73 -24.28
N ILE A 184 6.36 19.48 -25.00
CA ILE A 184 6.01 20.83 -25.46
C ILE A 184 4.79 20.79 -26.39
N ALA A 185 4.83 19.95 -27.43
CA ALA A 185 3.74 19.86 -28.41
C ALA A 185 2.39 19.44 -27.77
N ILE A 186 2.42 18.53 -26.79
CA ILE A 186 1.21 18.11 -26.08
C ILE A 186 0.69 19.22 -25.16
N ALA A 187 1.57 19.94 -24.44
CA ALA A 187 1.16 21.07 -23.61
C ALA A 187 0.51 22.18 -24.45
N GLU A 188 1.08 22.50 -25.61
CA GLU A 188 0.52 23.49 -26.55
C GLU A 188 -0.86 23.06 -27.06
N ARG A 189 -0.98 21.83 -27.57
CA ARG A 189 -2.23 21.30 -28.15
C ARG A 189 -3.43 21.37 -27.19
N TYR A 190 -3.20 21.11 -25.90
CA TYR A 190 -4.25 21.02 -24.90
C TYR A 190 -4.37 22.26 -24.01
N SER A 191 -3.80 23.40 -24.43
CA SER A 191 -3.93 24.68 -23.74
C SER A 191 -5.00 25.58 -24.36
N GLY A 192 -5.56 26.46 -23.54
CA GLY A 192 -6.57 27.44 -23.96
C GLY A 192 -7.89 26.82 -24.41
N GLU A 193 -8.70 27.64 -25.11
CA GLU A 193 -10.05 27.24 -25.54
C GLU A 193 -10.02 26.21 -26.68
N GLU A 194 -9.01 26.24 -27.55
CA GLU A 194 -8.85 25.24 -28.60
C GLU A 194 -8.59 23.85 -28.01
N GLY A 195 -7.68 23.76 -27.03
CA GLY A 195 -7.44 22.53 -26.28
C GLY A 195 -8.67 22.04 -25.52
N ALA A 196 -9.43 22.96 -24.90
CA ALA A 196 -10.68 22.64 -24.23
C ALA A 196 -11.74 22.09 -25.22
N ALA A 197 -11.90 22.72 -26.39
CA ALA A 197 -12.82 22.25 -27.43
C ALA A 197 -12.45 20.86 -27.95
N LEU A 198 -11.15 20.60 -28.14
CA LEU A 198 -10.64 19.29 -28.53
C LEU A 198 -10.98 18.23 -27.46
N LEU A 199 -10.73 18.52 -26.18
CA LEU A 199 -11.07 17.61 -25.08
C LEU A 199 -12.57 17.34 -24.98
N ARG A 200 -13.43 18.35 -25.21
CA ARG A 200 -14.89 18.15 -25.30
C ARG A 200 -15.25 17.22 -26.46
N SER A 201 -14.65 17.39 -27.63
CA SER A 201 -14.89 16.49 -28.77
C SER A 201 -14.39 15.06 -28.53
N GLN A 202 -13.40 14.89 -27.65
CA GLN A 202 -12.90 13.58 -27.20
C GLN A 202 -13.78 12.96 -26.09
N GLY A 203 -14.82 13.67 -25.63
CA GLY A 203 -15.82 13.16 -24.68
C GLY A 203 -15.49 13.38 -23.20
N TYR A 204 -14.50 14.22 -22.88
CA TYR A 204 -14.21 14.54 -21.47
C TYR A 204 -15.32 15.41 -20.84
N PRO A 205 -15.75 15.13 -19.60
CA PRO A 205 -16.69 15.97 -18.86
C PRO A 205 -16.19 17.40 -18.68
N GLU A 206 -17.10 18.39 -18.71
CA GLU A 206 -16.75 19.80 -18.56
C GLU A 206 -16.07 20.08 -17.21
N GLU A 207 -16.42 19.35 -16.15
CA GLU A 207 -15.80 19.51 -14.84
C GLU A 207 -14.30 19.17 -14.84
N MET A 208 -13.89 18.15 -15.60
CA MET A 208 -12.48 17.79 -15.74
C MET A 208 -11.70 18.84 -16.54
N ILE A 209 -12.34 19.39 -17.59
CA ILE A 209 -11.74 20.42 -18.45
C ILE A 209 -11.61 21.73 -17.66
N ALA A 210 -12.65 22.13 -16.92
CA ALA A 210 -12.61 23.28 -16.04
C ALA A 210 -11.52 23.16 -14.96
N ALA A 211 -11.31 21.95 -14.40
CA ALA A 211 -10.25 21.70 -13.42
C ALA A 211 -8.83 21.95 -13.96
N MET A 212 -8.62 21.94 -15.29
CA MET A 212 -7.34 22.32 -15.89
C MET A 212 -7.05 23.82 -15.72
N GLY A 213 -8.09 24.67 -15.74
CA GLY A 213 -7.96 26.12 -15.83
C GLY A 213 -7.17 26.56 -17.07
N GLY A 214 -7.39 25.88 -18.20
CA GLY A 214 -6.79 26.19 -19.50
C GLY A 214 -5.34 25.77 -19.69
N ALA A 215 -4.67 25.19 -18.69
CA ALA A 215 -3.28 24.75 -18.78
C ALA A 215 -3.14 23.33 -19.33
N GLY A 216 -2.51 23.16 -20.50
CA GLY A 216 -2.25 21.84 -21.09
C GLY A 216 -1.28 20.99 -20.25
N THR A 217 -0.40 21.61 -19.46
CA THR A 217 0.46 20.91 -18.49
C THR A 217 -0.33 20.16 -17.42
N ARG A 218 -1.59 20.54 -17.14
CA ARG A 218 -2.49 19.79 -16.26
C ARG A 218 -2.91 18.44 -16.83
N THR A 219 -2.64 18.17 -18.10
CA THR A 219 -2.83 16.83 -18.69
C THR A 219 -1.69 15.87 -18.38
N PHE A 220 -0.62 16.34 -17.71
CA PHE A 220 0.58 15.57 -17.44
C PHE A 220 0.51 14.97 -16.06
N LYS A 221 0.61 13.65 -16.00
CA LYS A 221 0.46 12.85 -14.80
C LYS A 221 1.82 12.32 -14.38
N CYS A 222 2.35 12.93 -13.32
CA CYS A 222 3.68 12.63 -12.81
C CYS A 222 3.56 11.79 -11.54
N ARG A 223 4.15 10.59 -11.54
CA ARG A 223 4.03 9.63 -10.43
C ARG A 223 5.38 9.09 -9.98
N GLY A 224 5.82 9.50 -8.80
CA GLY A 224 6.91 8.80 -8.10
C GLY A 224 6.39 7.49 -7.50
N GLY A 225 7.24 6.48 -7.37
CA GLY A 225 7.02 5.42 -6.40
C GLY A 225 6.89 6.03 -5.00
N MET A 226 6.25 5.31 -4.09
CA MET A 226 5.94 5.79 -2.74
C MET A 226 7.18 6.31 -1.97
N GLY A 227 7.01 7.33 -1.12
CA GLY A 227 8.10 8.31 -0.96
C GLY A 227 9.27 7.95 -0.10
N LEU A 228 9.01 7.11 0.88
CA LEU A 228 10.07 6.57 1.70
C LEU A 228 10.76 5.38 1.02
N LEU A 229 10.67 5.26 -0.32
CA LEU A 229 11.53 4.37 -1.09
C LEU A 229 12.83 5.06 -1.53
N GLY A 230 12.78 6.39 -1.65
CA GLY A 230 13.89 7.28 -1.98
C GLY A 230 13.35 8.69 -2.17
N VAL A 231 13.70 9.61 -1.27
CA VAL A 231 13.08 10.94 -1.23
C VAL A 231 13.62 11.86 -2.32
N ILE A 232 14.93 11.83 -2.57
CA ILE A 232 15.55 12.69 -3.59
C ILE A 232 15.31 12.12 -4.98
N GLY A 233 15.49 10.81 -5.17
CA GLY A 233 15.31 10.13 -6.44
C GLY A 233 13.85 9.99 -6.84
N LYS A 234 13.07 9.21 -6.08
CA LYS A 234 11.71 8.79 -6.50
C LYS A 234 10.70 9.93 -6.37
N TYR A 235 10.74 10.68 -5.26
CA TYR A 235 9.90 11.87 -5.08
C TYR A 235 10.41 13.12 -5.80
N GLY A 236 11.62 13.04 -6.38
CA GLY A 236 12.04 13.98 -7.41
C GLY A 236 11.02 14.09 -8.56
N MET A 237 10.20 13.07 -8.81
CA MET A 237 9.13 13.13 -9.82
C MET A 237 8.12 14.26 -9.54
N TYR A 238 7.83 14.58 -8.29
CA TYR A 238 6.91 15.67 -7.95
C TYR A 238 7.60 17.04 -8.06
N ARG A 239 8.91 17.11 -7.82
CA ARG A 239 9.73 18.26 -8.19
C ARG A 239 9.72 18.50 -9.70
N PHE A 240 9.79 17.43 -10.50
CA PHE A 240 9.65 17.50 -11.95
C PHE A 240 8.27 18.00 -12.36
N ALA A 241 7.20 17.49 -11.73
CA ALA A 241 5.84 17.99 -11.95
C ALA A 241 5.71 19.50 -11.67
N ASN A 242 6.40 20.01 -10.64
CA ASN A 242 6.42 21.45 -10.33
C ASN A 242 7.18 22.26 -11.39
N THR A 243 8.25 21.70 -11.96
CA THR A 243 9.03 22.32 -13.05
C THR A 243 8.15 22.67 -14.25
N LEU A 244 7.09 21.90 -14.50
CA LEU A 244 6.15 22.15 -15.61
C LEU A 244 5.41 23.49 -15.50
N ALA A 245 5.44 24.18 -14.36
CA ALA A 245 4.95 25.56 -14.27
C ALA A 245 5.75 26.51 -15.18
N LEU A 246 7.07 26.28 -15.33
CA LEU A 246 7.89 27.03 -16.29
C LEU A 246 7.41 26.78 -17.72
N LEU A 247 7.11 25.52 -18.07
CA LEU A 247 6.58 25.16 -19.40
C LEU A 247 5.24 25.85 -19.65
N ASP A 248 4.36 25.88 -18.66
CA ASP A 248 3.04 26.50 -18.77
C ASP A 248 3.11 28.02 -19.05
N VAL A 249 4.07 28.73 -18.46
CA VAL A 249 4.33 30.15 -18.77
C VAL A 249 4.72 30.33 -20.23
N HIS A 250 5.55 29.45 -20.80
CA HIS A 250 5.91 29.50 -22.22
C HIS A 250 4.70 29.20 -23.13
N VAL A 251 3.88 28.23 -22.74
CA VAL A 251 2.75 27.76 -23.56
C VAL A 251 1.57 28.73 -23.53
N ARG A 252 1.21 29.26 -22.35
CA ARG A 252 0.05 30.15 -22.19
C ARG A 252 0.39 31.63 -22.18
N GLY A 253 1.65 32.00 -21.97
CA GLY A 253 2.06 33.40 -21.82
C GLY A 253 1.49 34.08 -20.58
N VAL A 254 1.18 33.30 -19.53
CA VAL A 254 0.64 33.81 -18.25
C VAL A 254 1.77 34.24 -17.32
N GLU A 255 1.45 35.10 -16.35
CA GLU A 255 2.37 35.43 -15.27
C GLU A 255 2.59 34.22 -14.34
N HIS A 256 3.70 34.23 -13.59
CA HIS A 256 4.09 33.07 -12.79
C HIS A 256 3.07 32.74 -11.68
N GLU A 257 2.30 33.69 -11.19
CA GLU A 257 1.24 33.48 -10.20
C GLU A 257 0.04 32.69 -10.74
N GLU A 258 -0.18 32.72 -12.07
CA GLU A 258 -1.24 31.99 -12.76
C GLU A 258 -0.76 30.67 -13.37
N ALA A 259 0.55 30.42 -13.31
CA ALA A 259 1.17 29.22 -13.84
C ALA A 259 0.65 27.95 -13.17
N ARG A 260 0.60 26.87 -13.93
CA ARG A 260 0.09 25.57 -13.47
C ARG A 260 1.06 24.48 -13.86
N GLY A 261 1.58 23.78 -12.85
CA GLY A 261 2.40 22.59 -13.04
C GLY A 261 1.58 21.34 -13.38
N GLY A 262 2.26 20.20 -13.45
CA GLY A 262 1.62 18.91 -13.68
C GLY A 262 0.72 18.46 -12.53
N ARG A 263 0.11 17.29 -12.72
CA ARG A 263 -0.66 16.59 -11.68
C ARG A 263 0.23 15.58 -10.98
N THR A 264 0.21 15.62 -9.65
CA THR A 264 0.96 14.70 -8.79
C THR A 264 0.07 13.51 -8.46
N TRP A 265 0.36 12.36 -9.05
CA TRP A 265 -0.40 11.15 -8.80
C TRP A 265 -0.01 10.52 -7.47
N SER A 266 -1.04 10.23 -6.65
CA SER A 266 -0.93 9.61 -5.32
C SER A 266 -0.26 8.22 -5.35
N ASN A 267 0.01 7.64 -4.18
CA ASN A 267 0.45 6.26 -4.03
C ASN A 267 -0.39 5.44 -3.04
N TYR A 268 -0.52 5.92 -1.81
CA TYR A 268 -1.07 5.19 -0.67
C TYR A 268 -2.54 4.78 -0.90
N THR A 269 -3.35 5.72 -1.36
CA THR A 269 -4.76 5.55 -1.70
C THR A 269 -4.96 4.67 -2.94
N TRP A 270 -4.21 4.89 -4.01
CA TRP A 270 -4.31 4.09 -5.23
C TRP A 270 -4.00 2.59 -5.03
N HIS A 271 -3.05 2.30 -4.15
CA HIS A 271 -2.73 0.91 -3.82
C HIS A 271 -3.84 0.23 -3.01
N GLY A 272 -4.80 0.98 -2.48
CA GLY A 272 -5.78 0.53 -1.49
C GLY A 272 -5.20 0.51 -0.07
N ASP A 273 -3.97 0.99 0.10
CA ASP A 273 -3.19 0.77 1.30
C ASP A 273 -3.64 1.69 2.46
N GLN A 274 -4.32 2.81 2.14
CA GLN A 274 -4.85 3.73 3.15
C GLN A 274 -5.92 3.06 4.01
N ALA A 275 -5.93 3.34 5.32
CA ALA A 275 -7.08 3.11 6.18
C ALA A 275 -7.99 4.36 6.14
N PRO A 276 -8.95 4.45 5.19
CA PRO A 276 -9.67 5.69 4.91
C PRO A 276 -10.55 6.17 6.06
N GLY A 277 -10.87 5.32 7.05
CA GLY A 277 -11.63 5.75 8.22
C GLY A 277 -10.79 6.48 9.28
N ILE A 278 -9.46 6.37 9.28
CA ILE A 278 -8.61 7.01 10.31
C ILE A 278 -8.71 8.54 10.28
N PRO A 279 -8.69 9.22 9.12
CA PRO A 279 -8.94 10.66 9.03
C PRO A 279 -10.27 11.08 9.67
N PHE A 280 -11.33 10.30 9.51
CA PHE A 280 -12.65 10.59 10.12
C PHE A 280 -12.63 10.49 11.64
N VAL A 281 -11.87 9.54 12.20
CA VAL A 281 -11.81 9.34 13.65
C VAL A 281 -10.85 10.31 14.33
N THR A 282 -9.71 10.61 13.71
CA THR A 282 -8.55 11.22 14.40
C THR A 282 -8.06 12.51 13.74
N GLY A 283 -8.50 12.79 12.52
CA GLY A 283 -7.98 13.88 11.68
C GLY A 283 -6.57 13.63 11.14
N LEU A 284 -6.00 12.44 11.33
CA LEU A 284 -4.69 12.04 10.83
C LEU A 284 -4.79 11.06 9.67
N GLN A 285 -3.78 11.09 8.79
CA GLN A 285 -3.60 10.11 7.71
C GLN A 285 -3.57 8.66 8.25
N ALA A 286 -2.84 8.45 9.35
CA ALA A 286 -2.63 7.15 9.97
C ALA A 286 -2.05 7.29 11.39
N SER A 287 -2.00 6.16 12.11
CA SER A 287 -1.69 6.06 13.54
C SER A 287 -0.56 5.09 13.83
N ASP A 288 0.59 5.18 13.15
CA ASP A 288 1.65 4.14 13.27
C ASP A 288 2.51 4.21 14.54
N GLU A 289 2.70 3.08 15.22
CA GLU A 289 3.75 2.88 16.25
C GLU A 289 5.13 2.53 15.66
N ASP A 290 6.16 2.34 16.49
CA ASP A 290 7.32 1.55 16.09
C ASP A 290 7.08 0.08 16.45
N PHE A 291 7.41 -0.86 15.55
CA PHE A 291 7.06 -2.29 15.74
C PHE A 291 7.64 -2.95 17.00
N ASN A 292 8.69 -2.40 17.61
CA ASN A 292 9.19 -2.93 18.88
C ASN A 292 8.21 -2.69 20.05
N ASP A 293 7.18 -1.86 19.87
CA ASP A 293 6.12 -1.63 20.87
C ASP A 293 5.09 -2.76 20.94
N LEU A 294 4.95 -3.59 19.90
CA LEU A 294 4.16 -4.84 19.90
C LEU A 294 4.45 -5.73 21.13
N ARG A 295 5.68 -5.67 21.65
CA ARG A 295 6.12 -6.43 22.84
C ARG A 295 5.44 -5.97 24.13
N ASN A 296 4.83 -4.78 24.14
CA ASN A 296 4.20 -4.19 25.31
C ASN A 296 2.69 -4.46 25.37
N SER A 297 2.08 -5.00 24.30
CA SER A 297 0.68 -5.39 24.28
C SER A 297 0.41 -6.61 25.18
N ARG A 298 -0.76 -6.64 25.82
CA ARG A 298 -1.30 -7.84 26.51
C ARG A 298 -2.32 -8.59 25.66
N LEU A 299 -2.99 -7.88 24.76
CA LEU A 299 -3.85 -8.45 23.73
C LEU A 299 -3.44 -7.87 22.38
N HIS A 300 -3.02 -8.75 21.47
CA HIS A 300 -2.64 -8.41 20.09
C HIS A 300 -3.64 -9.00 19.12
N ILE A 301 -4.41 -8.16 18.44
CA ILE A 301 -5.45 -8.56 17.49
C ILE A 301 -4.97 -8.26 16.08
N GLN A 302 -4.79 -9.28 15.25
CA GLN A 302 -4.57 -9.13 13.81
C GLN A 302 -5.88 -9.29 13.07
N CYS A 303 -6.46 -8.19 12.59
CA CYS A 303 -7.71 -8.20 11.84
C CYS A 303 -7.43 -7.89 10.36
N GLY A 304 -7.56 -8.90 9.51
CA GLY A 304 -7.17 -8.79 8.10
C GLY A 304 -5.69 -8.44 7.88
N LYS A 305 -4.82 -8.78 8.83
CA LYS A 305 -3.38 -8.48 8.74
C LYS A 305 -2.53 -9.74 8.84
N ASN A 306 -1.58 -9.87 7.92
CA ASN A 306 -0.61 -10.96 7.91
C ASN A 306 0.81 -10.45 8.18
N LEU A 307 1.17 -10.32 9.46
CA LEU A 307 2.51 -9.85 9.86
C LEU A 307 3.61 -10.88 9.55
N VAL A 308 3.27 -12.17 9.37
CA VAL A 308 4.25 -13.22 9.01
C VAL A 308 4.76 -13.05 7.58
N GLU A 309 3.87 -12.80 6.61
CA GLU A 309 4.27 -12.67 5.20
C GLU A 309 4.63 -11.25 4.79
N ASN A 310 3.93 -10.25 5.34
CA ASN A 310 4.00 -8.88 4.84
C ASN A 310 4.87 -7.96 5.70
N LYS A 311 5.35 -8.46 6.85
CA LYS A 311 6.26 -7.75 7.77
C LYS A 311 7.38 -8.64 8.29
N MET A 312 7.97 -9.45 7.40
CA MET A 312 8.96 -10.50 7.77
C MET A 312 10.13 -10.04 8.66
N PRO A 313 10.78 -8.89 8.43
CA PRO A 313 11.90 -8.46 9.26
C PRO A 313 11.53 -8.17 10.72
N GLU A 314 10.26 -7.82 10.99
CA GLU A 314 9.75 -7.43 12.30
C GLU A 314 8.70 -8.41 12.85
N SER A 315 8.39 -9.49 12.13
CA SER A 315 7.36 -10.46 12.52
C SER A 315 7.68 -11.15 13.85
N HIS A 316 8.94 -11.15 14.28
CA HIS A 316 9.35 -11.70 15.55
C HIS A 316 8.78 -10.91 16.74
N PHE A 317 8.46 -9.61 16.62
CA PHE A 317 7.98 -8.83 17.77
C PHE A 317 6.62 -9.28 18.30
N PHE A 318 5.67 -9.61 17.42
CA PHE A 318 4.39 -10.14 17.88
C PHE A 318 4.54 -11.57 18.44
N VAL A 319 5.53 -12.34 17.97
CA VAL A 319 5.85 -13.66 18.51
C VAL A 319 6.49 -13.53 19.90
N GLU A 320 7.39 -12.57 20.10
CA GLU A 320 7.98 -12.24 21.39
C GLU A 320 6.92 -11.79 22.41
N ALA A 321 5.81 -11.19 21.96
CA ALA A 321 4.70 -10.85 22.86
C ALA A 321 4.12 -12.12 23.54
N MET A 322 4.12 -13.28 22.85
CA MET A 322 3.70 -14.56 23.44
C MET A 322 4.59 -14.95 24.63
N GLU A 323 5.91 -14.81 24.48
CA GLU A 323 6.88 -15.09 25.55
C GLU A 323 6.72 -14.15 26.75
N ARG A 324 6.07 -13.00 26.53
CA ARG A 324 5.75 -11.98 27.54
C ARG A 324 4.35 -12.14 28.13
N GLY A 325 3.63 -13.21 27.74
CA GLY A 325 2.30 -13.54 28.23
C GLY A 325 1.17 -12.73 27.57
N ALA A 326 1.40 -12.18 26.38
CA ALA A 326 0.33 -11.59 25.59
C ALA A 326 -0.50 -12.66 24.91
N LYS A 327 -1.80 -12.40 24.75
CA LYS A 327 -2.72 -13.20 23.95
C LYS A 327 -2.77 -12.66 22.52
N ILE A 328 -2.77 -13.55 21.53
CA ILE A 328 -2.84 -13.22 20.10
C ILE A 328 -4.15 -13.76 19.52
N VAL A 329 -4.88 -12.88 18.84
CA VAL A 329 -6.10 -13.22 18.10
C VAL A 329 -5.88 -12.91 16.62
N THR A 330 -6.25 -13.86 15.74
CA THR A 330 -6.27 -13.60 14.29
C THR A 330 -7.71 -13.62 13.80
N ILE A 331 -8.12 -12.60 13.05
CA ILE A 331 -9.43 -12.48 12.42
C ILE A 331 -9.21 -12.41 10.91
N THR A 332 -9.45 -13.54 10.24
CA THR A 332 -9.28 -13.70 8.79
C THR A 332 -10.26 -14.76 8.27
N PRO A 333 -10.75 -14.68 7.01
CA PRO A 333 -11.64 -15.71 6.48
C PRO A 333 -11.00 -17.10 6.44
N GLU A 334 -9.71 -17.17 6.12
CA GLU A 334 -8.92 -18.40 6.06
C GLU A 334 -8.07 -18.61 7.33
N TYR A 335 -7.65 -19.86 7.57
CA TYR A 335 -6.62 -20.16 8.56
C TYR A 335 -5.24 -19.71 8.04
N SER A 336 -4.95 -18.42 8.28
CA SER A 336 -3.79 -17.72 7.70
C SER A 336 -2.48 -18.00 8.46
N PRO A 337 -1.30 -17.69 7.90
CA PRO A 337 -0.02 -17.92 8.58
C PRO A 337 0.10 -17.37 10.01
N PRO A 338 -0.40 -16.15 10.36
CA PRO A 338 -0.43 -15.69 11.74
C PRO A 338 -1.28 -16.54 12.67
N ALA A 339 -2.38 -17.13 12.17
CA ALA A 339 -3.29 -17.96 12.96
C ALA A 339 -2.60 -19.20 13.56
N THR A 340 -1.50 -19.67 12.94
CA THR A 340 -0.67 -20.78 13.47
C THR A 340 0.05 -20.45 14.78
N LYS A 341 0.11 -19.17 15.15
CA LYS A 341 0.73 -18.65 16.37
C LYS A 341 -0.28 -17.97 17.30
N SER A 342 -1.56 -17.91 16.90
CA SER A 342 -2.62 -17.30 17.70
C SER A 342 -3.15 -18.24 18.76
N ASP A 343 -3.60 -17.68 19.88
CA ASP A 343 -4.35 -18.41 20.91
C ASP A 343 -5.69 -18.89 20.35
N TYR A 344 -6.33 -18.09 19.50
CA TYR A 344 -7.48 -18.51 18.71
C TYR A 344 -7.63 -17.68 17.43
N TRP A 345 -8.35 -18.26 16.47
CA TRP A 345 -8.64 -17.69 15.16
C TRP A 345 -10.15 -17.56 14.97
N ILE A 346 -10.59 -16.39 14.49
CA ILE A 346 -11.98 -16.11 14.16
C ILE A 346 -12.12 -16.14 12.62
N PRO A 347 -12.73 -17.19 12.04
CA PRO A 347 -13.15 -17.16 10.64
C PRO A 347 -14.27 -16.13 10.47
N ILE A 348 -14.21 -15.35 9.39
CA ILE A 348 -15.17 -14.29 9.11
C ILE A 348 -15.54 -14.22 7.64
N ARG A 349 -16.82 -13.93 7.33
CA ARG A 349 -17.29 -13.59 6.00
C ARG A 349 -16.62 -12.29 5.55
N PRO A 350 -15.97 -12.25 4.37
CA PRO A 350 -15.29 -11.04 3.93
C PRO A 350 -16.19 -9.79 3.96
N ALA A 351 -15.62 -8.63 4.33
CA ALA A 351 -16.29 -7.33 4.44
C ALA A 351 -17.38 -7.19 5.53
N THR A 352 -17.36 -8.05 6.55
CA THR A 352 -18.31 -8.00 7.68
C THR A 352 -17.67 -7.60 9.02
N ASP A 353 -16.41 -7.21 8.99
CA ASP A 353 -15.65 -6.79 10.18
C ASP A 353 -16.31 -5.60 10.90
N THR A 354 -17.01 -4.71 10.19
CA THR A 354 -17.78 -3.62 10.80
C THR A 354 -18.82 -4.17 11.78
N ALA A 355 -19.65 -5.13 11.37
CA ALA A 355 -20.65 -5.76 12.25
C ALA A 355 -20.01 -6.44 13.47
N LEU A 356 -18.86 -7.10 13.29
CA LEU A 356 -18.13 -7.73 14.40
C LEU A 356 -17.78 -6.70 15.49
N PHE A 357 -17.18 -5.57 15.10
CA PHE A 357 -16.75 -4.56 16.06
C PHE A 357 -17.92 -3.71 16.61
N LEU A 358 -19.02 -3.55 15.87
CA LEU A 358 -20.27 -2.99 16.41
C LEU A 358 -20.87 -3.89 17.50
N GLY A 359 -20.88 -5.22 17.29
CA GLY A 359 -21.32 -6.19 18.29
C GLY A 359 -20.46 -6.18 19.57
N ILE A 360 -19.13 -6.11 19.41
CA ILE A 360 -18.20 -5.96 20.54
C ILE A 360 -18.46 -4.65 21.30
N THR A 361 -18.64 -3.54 20.57
CA THR A 361 -18.92 -2.22 21.16
C THR A 361 -20.22 -2.26 21.97
N ARG A 362 -21.27 -2.85 21.40
CA ARG A 362 -22.56 -3.07 22.08
C ARG A 362 -22.36 -3.81 23.40
N TRP A 363 -21.66 -4.96 23.34
CA TRP A 363 -21.41 -5.81 24.50
C TRP A 363 -20.68 -5.04 25.61
N LEU A 364 -19.64 -4.26 25.27
CA LEU A 364 -18.91 -3.42 26.23
C LEU A 364 -19.80 -2.36 26.88
N MET A 365 -20.71 -1.74 26.12
CA MET A 365 -21.63 -0.73 26.64
C MET A 365 -22.73 -1.34 27.53
N GLU A 366 -23.30 -2.49 27.15
CA GLU A 366 -24.36 -3.17 27.91
C GLU A 366 -23.84 -3.79 29.22
N GLU A 367 -22.62 -4.34 29.21
CA GLU A 367 -21.96 -4.93 30.38
C GLU A 367 -21.19 -3.92 31.25
N GLU A 368 -21.31 -2.63 30.92
CA GLU A 368 -20.63 -1.51 31.59
C GLU A 368 -19.09 -1.70 31.70
N LYS A 369 -18.48 -2.27 30.66
CA LYS A 369 -17.04 -2.54 30.54
C LYS A 369 -16.31 -1.45 29.77
N TYR A 370 -16.30 -0.23 30.31
CA TYR A 370 -15.65 0.91 29.68
C TYR A 370 -15.05 1.88 30.72
N ASN A 371 -14.13 2.72 30.25
CA ASN A 371 -13.47 3.78 31.01
C ASN A 371 -14.22 5.10 30.81
N ALA A 372 -15.20 5.38 31.68
CA ALA A 372 -16.06 6.56 31.57
C ALA A 372 -15.28 7.88 31.53
N ASP A 373 -14.23 8.02 32.34
CA ASP A 373 -13.40 9.24 32.39
C ASP A 373 -12.68 9.48 31.07
N PHE A 374 -12.13 8.42 30.46
CA PHE A 374 -11.48 8.52 29.16
C PHE A 374 -12.49 8.90 28.08
N VAL A 375 -13.63 8.22 28.05
CA VAL A 375 -14.71 8.48 27.07
C VAL A 375 -15.14 9.95 27.15
N LYS A 376 -15.42 10.47 28.35
CA LYS A 376 -15.85 11.87 28.53
C LYS A 376 -14.79 12.90 28.10
N ARG A 377 -13.51 12.60 28.34
CA ARG A 377 -12.40 13.54 28.12
C ARG A 377 -11.87 13.60 26.70
N PHE A 378 -11.93 12.50 25.95
CA PHE A 378 -11.17 12.35 24.70
C PHE A 378 -12.00 11.89 23.50
N THR A 379 -13.31 11.64 23.67
CA THR A 379 -14.19 11.21 22.57
C THR A 379 -15.35 12.17 22.39
N ASP A 380 -16.03 12.08 21.24
CA ASP A 380 -17.23 12.85 20.95
C ASP A 380 -18.52 12.24 21.53
N PHE A 381 -18.48 11.07 22.20
CA PHE A 381 -19.65 10.44 22.80
C PHE A 381 -20.54 11.34 23.69
N PRO A 382 -20.00 12.30 24.47
CA PRO A 382 -20.84 13.21 25.26
C PRO A 382 -21.50 14.35 24.46
N LEU A 383 -21.11 14.58 23.21
CA LEU A 383 -21.65 15.67 22.40
C LEU A 383 -23.12 15.43 22.06
N LEU A 384 -23.89 16.52 21.99
CA LEU A 384 -25.31 16.47 21.62
C LEU A 384 -25.49 16.52 20.10
N VAL A 385 -26.42 15.69 19.59
CA VAL A 385 -26.86 15.67 18.19
C VAL A 385 -28.32 16.06 18.12
N ARG A 386 -28.67 16.94 17.18
CA ARG A 386 -30.05 17.32 16.89
C ARG A 386 -30.73 16.25 16.04
N LEU A 387 -31.91 15.80 16.45
CA LEU A 387 -32.65 14.74 15.76
C LEU A 387 -33.38 15.22 14.49
N ASP A 388 -33.60 16.54 14.36
CA ASP A 388 -34.23 17.13 13.18
C ASP A 388 -33.32 17.05 11.96
N ASN A 389 -32.02 17.35 12.10
CA ASN A 389 -31.07 17.44 11.00
C ASN A 389 -29.85 16.50 11.10
N LEU A 390 -29.70 15.75 12.20
CA LEU A 390 -28.58 14.84 12.48
C LEU A 390 -27.20 15.51 12.61
N LYS A 391 -27.16 16.84 12.80
CA LYS A 391 -25.91 17.56 13.09
C LYS A 391 -25.66 17.65 14.59
N ARG A 392 -24.38 17.67 14.98
CA ARG A 392 -23.97 18.02 16.33
C ARG A 392 -24.46 19.43 16.66
N LEU A 393 -24.94 19.63 17.89
CA LEU A 393 -25.48 20.89 18.35
C LEU A 393 -24.35 21.90 18.55
N GLY A 394 -24.39 22.99 17.78
CA GLY A 394 -23.44 24.10 17.90
C GLY A 394 -23.76 25.00 19.10
N ALA A 395 -22.73 25.53 19.75
CA ALA A 395 -22.90 26.43 20.89
C ALA A 395 -23.64 27.73 20.49
N ALA A 396 -23.41 28.23 19.28
CA ALA A 396 -24.12 29.40 18.74
C ALA A 396 -25.63 29.17 18.53
N ASP A 397 -26.07 27.91 18.40
CA ASP A 397 -27.49 27.58 18.28
C ASP A 397 -28.23 27.71 19.62
N VAL A 398 -27.52 27.64 20.75
CA VAL A 398 -28.09 27.55 22.10
C VAL A 398 -27.86 28.81 22.93
N PHE A 399 -26.66 29.38 22.87
CA PHE A 399 -26.27 30.50 23.72
C PHE A 399 -26.42 31.83 22.97
N PRO A 400 -27.30 32.75 23.41
CA PRO A 400 -27.49 34.03 22.74
C PRO A 400 -26.19 34.86 22.68
N ASN A 401 -25.87 35.39 21.50
CA ASN A 401 -24.64 36.16 21.24
C ASN A 401 -23.33 35.39 21.56
N TYR A 402 -23.35 34.05 21.40
CA TYR A 402 -22.17 33.21 21.62
C TYR A 402 -20.96 33.72 20.83
N GLN A 403 -19.80 33.75 21.49
CA GLN A 403 -18.52 34.02 20.85
C GLN A 403 -17.65 32.78 21.00
N ALA A 404 -17.03 32.37 19.89
CA ALA A 404 -16.17 31.22 19.85
C ALA A 404 -15.03 31.36 20.89
N SER A 405 -14.83 30.31 21.69
CA SER A 405 -14.09 30.40 22.96
C SER A 405 -12.61 30.00 22.89
N LEU A 406 -12.15 29.49 21.75
CA LEU A 406 -10.78 29.01 21.56
C LEU A 406 -9.76 30.15 21.64
N SER A 407 -8.76 30.00 22.50
CA SER A 407 -7.67 30.98 22.63
C SER A 407 -6.70 30.87 21.47
N THR A 408 -6.32 32.00 20.87
CA THR A 408 -5.24 32.06 19.87
C THR A 408 -3.88 31.68 20.44
N ASP A 409 -3.74 31.69 21.78
CA ASP A 409 -2.58 31.18 22.50
C ASP A 409 -2.64 29.68 22.81
N GLY A 410 -3.76 29.02 22.50
CA GLY A 410 -4.01 27.59 22.74
C GLY A 410 -3.34 26.66 21.72
N PRO A 411 -3.31 25.35 22.01
CA PRO A 411 -2.64 24.34 21.18
C PRO A 411 -3.22 24.24 19.76
N SER A 412 -4.53 24.43 19.57
CA SER A 412 -5.14 24.41 18.23
C SER A 412 -4.49 25.40 17.26
N PHE A 413 -4.28 26.65 17.69
CA PHE A 413 -3.68 27.68 16.87
C PHE A 413 -2.14 27.58 16.86
N LYS A 414 -1.51 27.53 18.04
CA LYS A 414 -0.04 27.61 18.14
C LYS A 414 0.69 26.38 17.66
N LEU A 415 0.17 25.19 17.97
CA LEU A 415 0.86 23.93 17.68
C LEU A 415 0.34 23.29 16.39
N GLN A 416 -0.97 23.28 16.20
CA GLN A 416 -1.60 22.55 15.10
C GLN A 416 -1.86 23.40 13.84
N GLY A 417 -1.69 24.72 13.92
CA GLY A 417 -1.79 25.62 12.78
C GLY A 417 -3.21 25.86 12.28
N LEU A 418 -4.21 25.74 13.16
CA LEU A 418 -5.60 26.14 12.86
C LEU A 418 -5.66 27.61 12.46
N GLN A 419 -6.43 27.94 11.44
CA GLN A 419 -6.63 29.33 11.01
C GLN A 419 -7.93 29.92 11.57
N PRO A 420 -8.01 31.23 11.85
CA PRO A 420 -9.22 31.85 12.41
C PRO A 420 -10.48 31.58 11.57
N GLY A 421 -10.40 31.68 10.24
CA GLY A 421 -11.54 31.40 9.36
C GLY A 421 -11.94 29.92 9.33
N GLN A 422 -10.99 29.00 9.55
CA GLN A 422 -11.33 27.57 9.72
C GLN A 422 -12.09 27.37 11.03
N TYR A 423 -11.65 28.01 12.11
CA TYR A 423 -12.35 27.92 13.39
C TYR A 423 -13.75 28.54 13.36
N GLU A 424 -13.93 29.66 12.65
CA GLU A 424 -15.25 30.28 12.43
C GLU A 424 -16.22 29.31 11.74
N GLN A 425 -15.73 28.48 10.81
CA GLN A 425 -16.53 27.46 10.14
C GLN A 425 -16.86 26.25 11.06
N LEU A 426 -15.94 25.87 11.96
CA LEU A 426 -16.13 24.73 12.87
C LEU A 426 -17.04 25.06 14.05
N GLY A 427 -16.80 26.20 14.71
CA GLY A 427 -17.48 26.60 15.93
C GLY A 427 -17.13 25.74 17.15
N ASP A 428 -17.94 25.89 18.21
CA ASP A 428 -17.88 25.10 19.44
C ASP A 428 -19.14 24.24 19.57
N TYR A 429 -19.04 23.16 20.36
CA TYR A 429 -20.12 22.18 20.53
C TYR A 429 -20.74 22.24 21.93
N VAL A 430 -21.85 21.53 22.12
CA VAL A 430 -22.61 21.52 23.38
C VAL A 430 -22.62 20.13 24.02
N VAL A 431 -22.48 20.11 25.34
CA VAL A 431 -22.71 18.94 26.21
C VAL A 431 -23.74 19.28 27.28
N GLN A 432 -24.36 18.26 27.88
CA GLN A 432 -25.04 18.40 29.16
C GLN A 432 -24.01 18.20 30.28
N ASP A 433 -23.96 19.10 31.26
CA ASP A 433 -23.09 18.97 32.42
C ASP A 433 -23.81 18.23 33.55
N ALA A 434 -23.30 17.04 33.89
CA ALA A 434 -23.89 16.16 34.90
C ALA A 434 -23.87 16.77 36.31
N LYS A 435 -22.98 17.73 36.58
CA LYS A 435 -22.90 18.41 37.89
C LYS A 435 -24.00 19.45 38.09
N THR A 436 -24.27 20.25 37.07
CA THR A 436 -25.22 21.37 37.14
C THR A 436 -26.61 20.99 36.62
N GLY A 437 -26.68 20.03 35.70
CA GLY A 437 -27.88 19.70 34.92
C GLY A 437 -28.10 20.63 33.72
N ASP A 438 -27.27 21.66 33.55
CA ASP A 438 -27.37 22.67 32.51
C ASP A 438 -26.59 22.26 31.25
N LEU A 439 -26.85 22.96 30.14
CA LEU A 439 -26.04 22.85 28.92
C LEU A 439 -24.77 23.68 29.06
N ALA A 440 -23.65 23.15 28.55
CA ALA A 440 -22.36 23.82 28.55
C ALA A 440 -21.69 23.75 27.17
N SER A 441 -21.03 24.84 26.77
CA SER A 441 -20.23 24.89 25.55
C SER A 441 -18.82 24.35 25.78
N ILE A 442 -18.35 23.52 24.86
CA ILE A 442 -16.98 23.02 24.82
C ILE A 442 -16.34 23.29 23.47
N SER A 443 -15.11 23.77 23.53
CA SER A 443 -14.27 24.02 22.38
C SER A 443 -13.40 22.81 22.05
N ARG A 444 -12.69 22.95 20.94
CA ARG A 444 -11.70 21.99 20.49
C ARG A 444 -10.60 21.73 21.52
N ASP A 445 -10.15 22.76 22.24
CA ASP A 445 -9.07 22.65 23.25
C ASP A 445 -9.53 22.10 24.61
N ASP A 446 -10.84 21.99 24.85
CA ASP A 446 -11.39 21.53 26.13
C ASP A 446 -11.31 20.00 26.27
N VAL A 447 -10.14 19.39 26.18
CA VAL A 447 -9.94 17.92 26.29
C VAL A 447 -9.06 17.56 27.49
N GLY A 448 -9.12 16.30 27.94
CA GLY A 448 -8.26 15.82 29.02
C GLY A 448 -8.33 16.68 30.30
N ALA A 449 -7.18 17.09 30.80
CA ALA A 449 -7.08 17.94 32.00
C ALA A 449 -7.57 19.38 31.77
N ALA A 450 -7.59 19.86 30.52
CA ALA A 450 -8.14 21.18 30.20
C ALA A 450 -9.66 21.21 30.40
N LEU A 451 -10.36 20.13 30.03
CA LEU A 451 -11.79 19.94 30.32
C LEU A 451 -12.06 19.95 31.84
N ASP A 452 -11.27 19.17 32.60
CA ASP A 452 -11.41 19.09 34.06
C ASP A 452 -11.24 20.47 34.71
N THR A 453 -10.29 21.26 34.22
CA THR A 453 -10.01 22.63 34.71
C THR A 453 -11.17 23.59 34.43
N LYS A 454 -11.90 23.39 33.33
CA LYS A 454 -13.12 24.15 33.02
C LYS A 454 -14.29 23.82 33.95
N GLY A 455 -14.19 22.74 34.74
CA GLY A 455 -15.16 22.35 35.75
C GLY A 455 -16.37 21.59 35.23
N ILE A 456 -16.46 21.33 33.92
CA ILE A 456 -17.57 20.64 33.25
C ILE A 456 -17.40 19.12 33.43
N ASP A 457 -18.47 18.41 33.79
CA ASP A 457 -18.52 16.94 33.76
C ASP A 457 -19.57 16.48 32.73
N PRO A 458 -19.18 16.18 31.49
CA PRO A 458 -20.15 15.83 30.45
C PRO A 458 -20.96 14.57 30.82
N ALA A 459 -22.29 14.63 30.75
CA ALA A 459 -23.13 13.44 30.85
C ALA A 459 -22.97 12.57 29.59
N LEU A 460 -22.86 11.25 29.82
CA LEU A 460 -22.88 10.27 28.73
C LEU A 460 -24.31 9.90 28.35
N ASP A 461 -25.17 9.55 29.30
CA ASP A 461 -26.54 9.13 28.99
C ASP A 461 -27.53 10.26 29.21
N TRP A 462 -27.89 10.96 28.14
CA TRP A 462 -28.85 12.05 28.18
C TRP A 462 -29.55 12.28 26.83
N SER A 463 -30.83 12.63 26.88
CA SER A 463 -31.65 13.14 25.78
C SER A 463 -32.68 14.11 26.31
N GLY A 464 -33.06 15.12 25.51
CA GLY A 464 -34.11 16.06 25.90
C GLY A 464 -34.42 17.10 24.84
N SER A 465 -35.31 18.02 25.18
CA SER A 465 -35.68 19.15 24.32
C SER A 465 -34.83 20.38 24.64
N VAL A 466 -34.29 21.05 23.61
CA VAL A 466 -33.51 22.28 23.74
C VAL A 466 -34.18 23.39 22.94
N THR A 467 -34.32 24.56 23.55
CA THR A 467 -34.78 25.77 22.85
C THR A 467 -33.59 26.48 22.25
N LEU A 468 -33.60 26.64 20.93
CA LEU A 468 -32.58 27.36 20.17
C LEU A 468 -32.73 28.88 20.35
N VAL A 469 -31.69 29.64 19.96
CA VAL A 469 -31.69 31.11 20.02
C VAL A 469 -32.82 31.74 19.19
N ASP A 470 -33.28 31.07 18.12
CA ASP A 470 -34.41 31.52 17.30
C ASP A 470 -35.80 31.20 17.90
N GLY A 471 -35.84 30.53 19.06
CA GLY A 471 -37.06 30.12 19.76
C GLY A 471 -37.60 28.74 19.35
N THR A 472 -36.98 28.07 18.38
CA THR A 472 -37.37 26.71 17.96
C THR A 472 -36.99 25.70 19.04
N GLN A 473 -37.89 24.75 19.34
CA GLN A 473 -37.56 23.59 20.17
C GLN A 473 -37.12 22.42 19.29
N VAL A 474 -35.97 21.84 19.62
CA VAL A 474 -35.43 20.66 18.95
C VAL A 474 -35.13 19.56 19.95
N GLU A 475 -35.41 18.31 19.56
CA GLU A 475 -34.98 17.15 20.34
C GLU A 475 -33.50 16.88 20.07
N VAL A 476 -32.75 16.68 21.14
CA VAL A 476 -31.33 16.39 21.12
C VAL A 476 -31.00 15.17 21.96
N ILE A 477 -29.94 14.47 21.58
CA ILE A 477 -29.48 13.26 22.25
C ILE A 477 -27.95 13.28 22.31
N THR A 478 -27.37 12.76 23.37
CA THR A 478 -25.92 12.48 23.40
C THR A 478 -25.55 11.40 22.39
N LEU A 479 -24.35 11.49 21.81
CA LEU A 479 -23.86 10.45 20.91
C LEU A 479 -23.79 9.07 21.57
N TRP A 480 -23.49 9.01 22.87
CA TRP A 480 -23.56 7.79 23.66
C TRP A 480 -24.96 7.16 23.67
N SER A 481 -26.01 7.90 24.04
CA SER A 481 -27.38 7.36 24.03
C SER A 481 -27.84 7.02 22.61
N MET A 482 -27.41 7.78 21.60
CA MET A 482 -27.65 7.48 20.19
C MET A 482 -27.02 6.15 19.77
N TYR A 483 -25.77 5.87 20.16
CA TYR A 483 -25.11 4.58 19.91
C TYR A 483 -25.78 3.44 20.69
N ARG A 484 -26.20 3.65 21.95
CA ARG A 484 -26.97 2.64 22.71
C ARG A 484 -28.26 2.24 22.00
N GLU A 485 -28.94 3.19 21.36
CA GLU A 485 -30.15 2.88 20.58
C GLU A 485 -29.80 2.20 19.25
N HIS A 486 -28.82 2.71 18.51
CA HIS A 486 -28.41 2.14 17.21
C HIS A 486 -27.88 0.72 17.33
N LEU A 487 -27.06 0.42 18.34
CA LEU A 487 -26.39 -0.87 18.49
C LEU A 487 -27.34 -2.02 18.90
N LYS A 488 -28.61 -1.74 19.22
CA LYS A 488 -29.61 -2.77 19.59
C LYS A 488 -29.84 -3.82 18.51
N GLU A 489 -29.58 -3.50 17.24
CA GLU A 489 -29.71 -4.44 16.12
C GLU A 489 -28.45 -5.27 15.85
N TYR A 490 -27.35 -5.02 16.58
CA TYR A 490 -26.09 -5.78 16.48
C TYR A 490 -25.87 -6.64 17.73
N ASP A 491 -26.87 -7.44 18.12
CA ASP A 491 -26.67 -8.46 19.17
C ASP A 491 -25.74 -9.57 18.67
N LEU A 492 -25.20 -10.38 19.59
CA LEU A 492 -24.23 -11.42 19.24
C LEU A 492 -24.79 -12.52 18.32
N ASP A 493 -26.10 -12.78 18.32
CA ASP A 493 -26.72 -13.75 17.39
C ASP A 493 -26.79 -13.16 15.99
N THR A 494 -27.32 -11.94 15.86
CA THR A 494 -27.37 -11.20 14.59
C THR A 494 -25.98 -10.99 14.00
N VAL A 495 -24.98 -10.61 14.82
CA VAL A 495 -23.60 -10.45 14.36
C VAL A 495 -23.00 -11.77 13.92
N ALA A 496 -23.26 -12.88 14.62
CA ALA A 496 -22.81 -14.20 14.18
C ALA A 496 -23.45 -14.61 12.84
N GLU A 497 -24.73 -14.28 12.62
CA GLU A 497 -25.40 -14.48 11.33
C GLU A 497 -24.79 -13.63 10.20
N ILE A 498 -24.54 -12.34 10.43
CA ILE A 498 -23.97 -11.45 9.42
C ILE A 498 -22.55 -11.90 9.05
N THR A 499 -21.74 -12.19 10.06
CA THR A 499 -20.30 -12.43 9.92
C THR A 499 -19.94 -13.87 9.61
N HIS A 500 -20.87 -14.81 9.84
CA HIS A 500 -20.60 -16.25 9.91
C HIS A 500 -19.53 -16.64 10.94
N ALA A 501 -19.12 -15.72 11.82
CA ALA A 501 -18.14 -16.00 12.86
C ALA A 501 -18.80 -16.74 14.03
N PRO A 502 -18.12 -17.71 14.67
CA PRO A 502 -18.69 -18.41 15.81
C PRO A 502 -18.99 -17.45 16.96
N LYS A 503 -20.26 -17.39 17.40
CA LYS A 503 -20.73 -16.50 18.48
C LYS A 503 -19.84 -16.54 19.73
N ALA A 504 -19.46 -17.73 20.17
CA ALA A 504 -18.60 -17.91 21.36
C ALA A 504 -17.22 -17.24 21.22
N MET A 505 -16.67 -17.17 20.00
CA MET A 505 -15.40 -16.50 19.75
C MET A 505 -15.54 -14.97 19.73
N ILE A 506 -16.70 -14.46 19.28
CA ILE A 506 -17.02 -13.03 19.34
C ILE A 506 -17.14 -12.59 20.80
N GLU A 507 -17.88 -13.34 21.60
CA GLU A 507 -18.03 -13.11 23.05
C GLU A 507 -16.68 -13.19 23.76
N GLN A 508 -15.85 -14.20 23.44
CA GLN A 508 -14.50 -14.31 23.98
C GLN A 508 -13.64 -13.09 23.64
N LEU A 509 -13.68 -12.61 22.40
CA LEU A 509 -12.95 -11.41 21.98
C LEU A 509 -13.43 -10.15 22.72
N ALA A 510 -14.74 -9.98 22.88
CA ALA A 510 -15.29 -8.85 23.64
C ALA A 510 -14.84 -8.88 25.11
N ASN A 511 -14.88 -10.05 25.75
CA ASN A 511 -14.40 -10.23 27.11
C ASN A 511 -12.88 -10.01 27.23
N ASP A 512 -12.08 -10.51 26.28
CA ASP A 512 -10.64 -10.29 26.27
C ASP A 512 -10.30 -8.80 26.14
N ILE A 513 -10.98 -8.06 25.26
CA ILE A 513 -10.81 -6.60 25.14
C ILE A 513 -11.20 -5.88 26.44
N ALA A 514 -12.23 -6.34 27.13
CA ALA A 514 -12.67 -5.76 28.40
C ALA A 514 -11.72 -6.03 29.58
N THR A 515 -10.94 -7.11 29.53
CA THR A 515 -10.21 -7.63 30.70
C THR A 515 -8.69 -7.61 30.56
N LEU A 516 -8.17 -7.57 29.33
CA LEU A 516 -6.75 -7.46 29.03
C LEU A 516 -6.42 -6.03 28.60
N SER A 517 -5.34 -5.46 29.12
CA SER A 517 -4.81 -4.16 28.68
C SER A 517 -3.30 -4.14 28.93
N PRO A 518 -2.47 -3.56 28.04
CA PRO A 518 -2.83 -2.79 26.83
C PRO A 518 -3.35 -3.65 25.66
N VAL A 519 -4.33 -3.12 24.91
CA VAL A 519 -4.91 -3.76 23.70
C VAL A 519 -4.43 -3.09 22.41
N ALA A 520 -3.83 -3.87 21.51
CA ALA A 520 -3.45 -3.42 20.17
C ALA A 520 -4.24 -4.15 19.09
N ILE A 521 -4.80 -3.39 18.14
CA ILE A 521 -5.46 -3.91 16.94
C ILE A 521 -4.62 -3.52 15.72
N HIS A 522 -4.17 -4.52 14.97
CA HIS A 522 -3.39 -4.35 13.75
C HIS A 522 -4.23 -4.69 12.53
N ILE A 523 -4.42 -3.70 11.67
CA ILE A 523 -5.17 -3.80 10.42
C ILE A 523 -4.26 -3.53 9.21
N GLY A 524 -4.78 -3.79 8.03
CA GLY A 524 -4.08 -3.51 6.78
C GLY A 524 -4.92 -3.91 5.60
N GLU A 525 -4.27 -4.47 4.58
CA GLU A 525 -4.87 -4.75 3.28
C GLU A 525 -6.08 -5.70 3.39
N GLY A 526 -6.17 -6.59 4.38
CA GLY A 526 -7.34 -7.44 4.62
C GLY A 526 -8.64 -6.66 4.85
N ILE A 527 -8.54 -5.44 5.37
CA ILE A 527 -9.64 -4.53 5.68
C ILE A 527 -9.68 -3.37 4.68
N ASN A 528 -8.54 -2.73 4.47
CA ASN A 528 -8.43 -1.49 3.67
C ASN A 528 -8.70 -1.71 2.17
N HIS A 529 -8.59 -2.94 1.66
CA HIS A 529 -8.82 -3.26 0.24
C HIS A 529 -10.30 -3.59 -0.06
N TRP A 530 -11.23 -3.15 0.79
CA TRP A 530 -12.69 -3.29 0.64
C TRP A 530 -13.36 -1.92 0.53
N PHE A 531 -14.45 -1.86 -0.24
CA PHE A 531 -15.13 -0.61 -0.57
C PHE A 531 -15.58 0.19 0.67
N HIS A 532 -16.15 -0.49 1.67
CA HIS A 532 -16.63 0.12 2.93
C HIS A 532 -15.57 0.13 4.05
N ALA A 533 -14.27 0.14 3.72
CA ALA A 533 -13.20 0.18 4.72
C ALA A 533 -13.28 1.39 5.68
N THR A 534 -13.86 2.52 5.24
CA THR A 534 -14.12 3.69 6.11
C THR A 534 -14.91 3.31 7.35
N LEU A 535 -15.98 2.51 7.19
CA LEU A 535 -16.82 2.06 8.30
C LEU A 535 -16.10 1.01 9.16
N ALA A 536 -15.40 0.05 8.55
CA ALA A 536 -14.66 -0.98 9.29
C ALA A 536 -13.56 -0.37 10.17
N ASN A 537 -12.77 0.55 9.63
CA ASN A 537 -11.72 1.25 10.38
C ASN A 537 -12.30 2.06 11.55
N ARG A 538 -13.42 2.75 11.34
CA ARG A 538 -14.12 3.51 12.39
C ARG A 538 -14.66 2.56 13.48
N ALA A 539 -15.30 1.45 13.10
CA ALA A 539 -15.82 0.46 14.04
C ALA A 539 -14.72 -0.15 14.92
N GLN A 540 -13.55 -0.42 14.35
CA GLN A 540 -12.39 -0.97 15.07
C GLN A 540 -11.82 -0.04 16.14
N TYR A 541 -12.01 1.28 16.01
CA TYR A 541 -11.65 2.22 17.06
C TYR A 541 -12.61 2.18 18.25
N LEU A 542 -13.91 1.89 18.04
CA LEU A 542 -14.93 2.04 19.08
C LEU A 542 -14.57 1.28 20.39
N PRO A 543 -14.15 0.00 20.37
CA PRO A 543 -13.76 -0.66 21.61
C PRO A 543 -12.58 0.00 22.31
N LEU A 544 -11.58 0.49 21.56
CA LEU A 544 -10.41 1.18 22.12
C LEU A 544 -10.77 2.55 22.69
N MET A 545 -11.77 3.24 22.09
CA MET A 545 -12.35 4.46 22.66
C MET A 545 -13.02 4.17 24.00
N LEU A 546 -13.72 3.04 24.11
CA LEU A 546 -14.43 2.65 25.33
C LEU A 546 -13.45 2.19 26.42
N THR A 547 -12.43 1.40 26.11
CA THR A 547 -11.48 0.89 27.12
C THR A 547 -10.41 1.92 27.50
N GLY A 548 -10.14 2.90 26.64
CA GLY A 548 -9.08 3.89 26.82
C GLY A 548 -7.69 3.37 26.47
N ASP A 549 -7.60 2.34 25.63
CA ASP A 549 -6.36 1.79 25.06
C ASP A 549 -5.87 2.64 23.86
N ILE A 550 -5.60 3.92 24.12
CA ILE A 550 -5.10 4.90 23.15
C ILE A 550 -4.01 5.74 23.82
N GLY A 551 -2.92 6.04 23.09
CA GLY A 551 -1.85 6.91 23.59
C GLY A 551 -0.96 6.27 24.66
N ARG A 552 -0.86 4.93 24.69
CA ARG A 552 -0.10 4.17 25.71
C ARG A 552 0.75 3.09 25.03
N LEU A 553 1.83 2.70 25.69
CA LEU A 553 2.69 1.59 25.23
C LEU A 553 1.86 0.32 25.03
N GLY A 554 1.98 -0.32 23.88
CA GLY A 554 1.31 -1.57 23.51
C GLY A 554 -0.18 -1.44 23.22
N ALA A 555 -0.73 -0.22 23.08
CA ALA A 555 -2.15 0.02 22.88
C ALA A 555 -2.47 0.98 21.73
N GLY A 556 -3.44 0.58 20.90
CA GLY A 556 -3.95 1.42 19.82
C GLY A 556 -4.49 0.63 18.63
N LEU A 557 -5.03 1.37 17.64
CA LEU A 557 -5.33 0.83 16.32
C LEU A 557 -4.21 1.23 15.37
N TYR A 558 -3.61 0.27 14.70
CA TYR A 558 -2.45 0.46 13.84
C TYR A 558 -2.73 -0.08 12.44
N THR A 559 -2.42 0.72 11.42
CA THR A 559 -2.56 0.30 10.02
C THR A 559 -1.21 0.09 9.36
N TRP A 560 -1.08 -1.02 8.64
CA TRP A 560 0.17 -1.38 7.98
C TRP A 560 -0.09 -1.80 6.55
N ALA A 561 0.59 -1.19 5.60
CA ALA A 561 0.56 -1.63 4.22
C ALA A 561 1.90 -1.35 3.52
N GLY A 562 1.98 -0.31 2.70
CA GLY A 562 3.21 0.24 2.13
C GLY A 562 3.97 1.23 3.03
N ASN A 563 5.16 1.64 2.63
CA ASN A 563 6.01 2.67 3.26
C ASN A 563 5.58 4.13 2.94
N TYR A 564 4.36 4.50 3.34
CA TYR A 564 3.66 5.70 2.85
C TYR A 564 4.00 7.04 3.56
N LYS A 565 4.65 6.99 4.72
CA LYS A 565 4.61 8.09 5.72
C LYS A 565 5.53 9.28 5.39
N ALA A 566 5.26 10.01 4.31
CA ALA A 566 5.99 11.24 3.95
C ALA A 566 5.94 12.31 5.07
N ALA A 567 4.95 12.23 5.97
CA ALA A 567 4.86 13.00 7.20
C ALA A 567 6.10 12.84 8.13
N LEU A 568 6.99 11.88 7.88
CA LEU A 568 8.27 11.79 8.57
C LEU A 568 9.25 12.91 8.22
N PHE A 569 8.97 13.75 7.23
CA PHE A 569 9.71 14.97 6.91
C PHE A 569 8.79 16.19 7.05
N GLN A 570 8.19 16.34 8.23
CA GLN A 570 7.07 17.25 8.45
C GLN A 570 7.47 18.73 8.48
N ALA A 571 6.73 19.55 7.76
CA ALA A 571 6.81 21.00 7.78
C ALA A 571 6.19 21.61 9.04
N SER A 572 6.76 22.72 9.52
CA SER A 572 6.22 23.50 10.63
C SER A 572 6.66 24.96 10.55
N PRO A 573 5.98 25.89 11.21
CA PRO A 573 6.46 27.27 11.34
C PRO A 573 7.85 27.39 11.98
N LEU A 574 8.29 26.40 12.77
CA LEU A 574 9.58 26.41 13.47
C LEU A 574 10.74 25.98 12.58
N THR A 575 10.51 25.03 11.69
CA THR A 575 11.56 24.40 10.85
C THR A 575 11.48 24.82 9.39
N GLY A 576 10.33 25.30 8.91
CA GLY A 576 10.12 25.70 7.53
C GLY A 576 9.34 24.66 6.72
N PRO A 577 9.55 24.57 5.39
CA PRO A 577 8.63 23.88 4.48
C PRO A 577 8.70 22.35 4.52
N GLY A 578 9.56 21.76 5.36
CA GLY A 578 9.75 20.31 5.46
C GLY A 578 9.94 19.66 4.10
N PHE A 579 9.18 18.59 3.86
CA PHE A 579 9.11 17.87 2.60
C PHE A 579 8.84 18.74 1.37
N LYS A 580 7.98 19.76 1.49
CA LYS A 580 7.63 20.66 0.38
C LYS A 580 8.82 21.52 -0.07
N GLY A 581 9.81 21.75 0.80
CA GLY A 581 11.05 22.44 0.42
C GLY A 581 11.88 21.68 -0.63
N TRP A 582 11.64 20.38 -0.80
CA TRP A 582 12.26 19.60 -1.87
C TRP A 582 11.33 19.45 -3.09
N VAL A 583 10.13 18.93 -2.88
CA VAL A 583 9.22 18.58 -3.99
C VAL A 583 8.49 19.76 -4.59
N GLY A 584 8.38 20.87 -3.86
CA GLY A 584 7.65 22.06 -4.25
C GLY A 584 8.42 23.34 -3.98
N GLU A 585 9.76 23.32 -4.03
CA GLU A 585 10.55 24.56 -4.11
C GLU A 585 10.05 25.38 -5.31
N ASP A 586 10.02 26.69 -5.17
CA ASP A 586 9.55 27.55 -6.24
C ASP A 586 10.51 27.50 -7.46
N PRO A 587 10.06 27.03 -8.64
CA PRO A 587 10.90 26.99 -9.84
C PRO A 587 11.18 28.38 -10.44
N PHE A 588 10.45 29.43 -10.06
CA PHE A 588 10.70 30.82 -10.48
C PHE A 588 11.71 31.52 -9.57
N GLU A 589 11.88 31.05 -8.33
CA GLU A 589 12.84 31.56 -7.36
C GLU A 589 13.74 30.46 -6.77
N PRO A 590 14.46 29.66 -7.61
CA PRO A 590 15.29 28.58 -7.11
C PRO A 590 16.43 29.10 -6.24
N ASN A 591 16.66 28.48 -5.08
CA ASN A 591 17.76 28.90 -4.22
C ASN A 591 19.08 28.23 -4.64
N LEU A 592 19.94 29.00 -5.30
CA LEU A 592 21.23 28.55 -5.85
C LEU A 592 22.42 28.64 -4.87
N ASP A 593 22.20 29.12 -3.63
CA ASP A 593 23.24 29.14 -2.60
C ASP A 593 23.36 27.75 -1.93
N PRO A 594 24.49 27.03 -2.09
CA PRO A 594 24.65 25.72 -1.47
C PRO A 594 24.60 25.74 0.07
N ASN A 595 24.72 26.91 0.70
CA ASN A 595 24.69 27.07 2.16
C ASN A 595 23.36 27.59 2.72
N ALA A 596 22.35 27.81 1.87
CA ALA A 596 21.04 28.24 2.32
C ALA A 596 20.44 27.24 3.32
N ALA A 597 19.90 27.74 4.44
CA ALA A 597 19.24 26.88 5.40
C ALA A 597 17.92 26.35 4.83
N GLY A 598 17.56 25.11 5.15
CA GLY A 598 16.33 24.50 4.67
C GLY A 598 15.05 25.29 4.98
N LYS A 599 15.05 26.03 6.10
CA LYS A 599 13.94 26.90 6.50
C LYS A 599 13.74 28.13 5.60
N ASP A 600 14.79 28.55 4.90
CA ASP A 600 14.79 29.74 4.03
C ASP A 600 14.41 29.38 2.58
N ILE A 601 14.11 28.11 2.30
CA ILE A 601 13.65 27.66 0.99
C ILE A 601 12.19 28.07 0.81
N VAL A 602 11.93 28.81 -0.26
CA VAL A 602 10.58 29.20 -0.67
C VAL A 602 9.92 28.01 -1.36
N ALA A 603 8.80 27.56 -0.82
CA ALA A 603 8.02 26.47 -1.40
C ALA A 603 6.71 27.01 -1.98
N HIS A 604 6.51 26.82 -3.28
CA HIS A 604 5.27 27.10 -4.00
C HIS A 604 4.91 25.87 -4.84
N ALA A 605 3.82 25.21 -4.48
CA ALA A 605 3.31 24.06 -5.22
C ALA A 605 2.38 24.52 -6.34
N TYR A 606 2.92 24.62 -7.56
CA TYR A 606 2.14 24.84 -8.78
C TYR A 606 1.41 23.57 -9.23
N THR A 607 1.79 22.42 -8.67
CA THR A 607 1.13 21.14 -8.87
C THR A 607 -0.22 21.09 -8.16
N LYS A 608 -1.09 20.18 -8.59
CA LYS A 608 -2.28 19.80 -7.82
C LYS A 608 -2.34 18.28 -7.77
N ASP A 609 -2.60 17.77 -6.58
CA ASP A 609 -2.75 16.34 -6.33
C ASP A 609 -3.91 15.77 -7.14
N GLU A 610 -3.74 14.51 -7.56
CA GLU A 610 -4.77 13.75 -8.26
C GLU A 610 -4.63 12.26 -7.97
N GLU A 611 -5.76 11.57 -7.93
CA GLU A 611 -5.81 10.14 -7.64
C GLU A 611 -5.87 9.32 -8.93
N PRO A 612 -4.87 8.46 -9.24
CA PRO A 612 -4.91 7.58 -10.40
C PRO A 612 -6.06 6.54 -10.40
N ALA A 613 -6.87 6.45 -9.33
CA ALA A 613 -8.15 5.75 -9.39
C ALA A 613 -9.05 6.26 -10.52
N TYR A 614 -9.05 7.57 -10.80
CA TYR A 614 -9.84 8.14 -11.90
C TYR A 614 -9.37 7.64 -13.28
N TRP A 615 -8.06 7.47 -13.47
CA TRP A 615 -7.51 6.81 -14.66
C TRP A 615 -7.97 5.34 -14.71
N ASN A 616 -7.84 4.61 -13.60
CA ASN A 616 -8.33 3.22 -13.47
C ASN A 616 -9.87 3.08 -13.58
N HIS A 617 -10.60 4.17 -13.48
CA HIS A 617 -12.05 4.21 -13.64
C HIS A 617 -12.44 4.56 -15.09
N SER A 618 -11.64 4.16 -16.08
CA SER A 618 -11.81 4.54 -17.49
C SER A 618 -11.66 6.06 -17.73
N GLU A 619 -10.70 6.70 -17.04
CA GLU A 619 -10.37 8.13 -17.18
C GLU A 619 -11.56 9.08 -16.95
N ARG A 620 -12.33 8.86 -15.88
CA ARG A 620 -13.50 9.69 -15.56
C ARG A 620 -13.75 9.86 -14.06
N PRO A 621 -14.36 10.97 -13.63
CA PRO A 621 -14.95 11.13 -12.30
C PRO A 621 -16.21 10.28 -12.14
N LEU A 622 -16.69 10.15 -10.91
CA LEU A 622 -17.98 9.50 -10.61
C LEU A 622 -19.13 10.48 -10.90
N ILE A 623 -19.81 10.25 -12.02
CA ILE A 623 -20.98 11.00 -12.46
C ILE A 623 -22.07 10.00 -12.79
N VAL A 624 -23.25 10.14 -12.18
CA VAL A 624 -24.35 9.19 -12.33
C VAL A 624 -25.63 9.92 -12.73
N GLU A 625 -26.34 9.38 -13.72
CA GLU A 625 -27.69 9.81 -14.09
C GLU A 625 -28.70 9.18 -13.12
N THR A 626 -29.10 9.95 -12.11
CA THR A 626 -30.01 9.47 -11.06
C THR A 626 -31.48 9.63 -11.48
N PRO A 627 -32.37 8.67 -11.16
CA PRO A 627 -33.80 8.82 -11.45
C PRO A 627 -34.46 10.02 -10.76
N LYS A 628 -33.99 10.40 -9.57
CA LYS A 628 -34.58 11.49 -8.77
C LYS A 628 -34.08 12.89 -9.16
N TYR A 629 -32.81 13.03 -9.55
CA TYR A 629 -32.19 14.34 -9.77
C TYR A 629 -31.56 14.52 -11.17
N GLY A 630 -31.60 13.50 -12.03
CA GLY A 630 -30.84 13.48 -13.29
C GLY A 630 -29.34 13.40 -13.02
N ARG A 631 -28.55 14.06 -13.87
CA ARG A 631 -27.09 14.11 -13.79
C ARG A 631 -26.60 14.63 -12.43
N LYS A 632 -25.90 13.80 -11.68
CA LYS A 632 -25.26 14.16 -10.41
C LYS A 632 -23.78 13.83 -10.43
N VAL A 633 -22.96 14.79 -10.00
CA VAL A 633 -21.51 14.63 -9.84
C VAL A 633 -21.24 14.28 -8.38
N PHE A 634 -20.70 13.09 -8.13
CA PHE A 634 -20.34 12.63 -6.79
C PHE A 634 -18.86 12.87 -6.46
N THR A 635 -18.01 13.04 -7.47
CA THR A 635 -16.62 13.46 -7.25
C THR A 635 -16.58 14.93 -6.83
N GLY A 636 -16.12 15.19 -5.60
CA GLY A 636 -15.93 16.54 -5.06
C GLY A 636 -15.02 17.44 -5.91
N GLN A 637 -15.20 18.75 -5.79
CA GLN A 637 -14.41 19.76 -6.51
C GLN A 637 -12.93 19.72 -6.12
N THR A 638 -12.65 19.42 -4.85
CA THR A 638 -11.28 19.29 -4.34
C THR A 638 -10.58 18.05 -4.91
N HIS A 639 -11.34 17.02 -5.30
CA HIS A 639 -10.86 15.76 -5.87
C HIS A 639 -10.88 15.69 -7.41
N MET A 640 -11.56 16.61 -8.08
CA MET A 640 -11.83 16.55 -9.53
C MET A 640 -10.54 16.31 -10.36
N PRO A 641 -10.47 15.22 -11.16
CA PRO A 641 -9.32 14.94 -12.03
C PRO A 641 -9.31 15.84 -13.28
N THR A 642 -8.18 15.84 -13.99
CA THR A 642 -8.05 16.44 -15.33
C THR A 642 -7.79 15.35 -16.37
N PRO A 643 -8.04 15.59 -17.68
CA PRO A 643 -7.75 14.60 -18.71
C PRO A 643 -6.26 14.20 -18.78
N THR A 644 -5.94 12.93 -18.99
CA THR A 644 -4.56 12.44 -19.14
C THR A 644 -4.11 12.40 -20.59
N LYS A 645 -2.98 13.07 -20.88
CA LYS A 645 -2.30 13.00 -22.19
C LYS A 645 -0.82 12.64 -22.10
N VAL A 646 -0.20 12.86 -20.93
CA VAL A 646 1.15 12.38 -20.63
C VAL A 646 1.14 11.60 -19.32
N GLN A 647 1.76 10.43 -19.30
CA GLN A 647 2.07 9.69 -18.08
C GLN A 647 3.59 9.60 -17.93
N PHE A 648 4.13 10.08 -16.82
CA PHE A 648 5.54 9.91 -16.50
C PHE A 648 5.69 9.35 -15.08
N PHE A 649 6.18 8.12 -14.98
CA PHE A 649 6.27 7.42 -13.71
C PHE A 649 7.61 6.70 -13.48
N THR A 650 8.00 6.59 -12.21
CA THR A 650 9.24 5.93 -11.78
C THR A 650 9.02 4.96 -10.63
N ASN A 651 9.78 3.86 -10.59
CA ASN A 651 9.75 2.86 -9.50
C ASN A 651 8.35 2.28 -9.25
N VAL A 652 7.54 2.18 -10.29
CA VAL A 652 6.21 1.61 -10.23
C VAL A 652 5.95 0.83 -11.50
N ASN A 653 5.56 -0.43 -11.35
CA ASN A 653 4.98 -1.19 -12.44
C ASN A 653 3.48 -0.83 -12.52
N LEU A 654 3.18 0.37 -13.03
CA LEU A 654 1.88 1.00 -13.00
C LEU A 654 0.78 0.08 -13.55
N LEU A 655 0.95 -0.43 -14.77
CA LEU A 655 -0.02 -1.33 -15.40
C LEU A 655 -0.22 -2.62 -14.61
N ASN A 656 0.85 -3.20 -14.06
CA ASN A 656 0.75 -4.45 -13.29
C ASN A 656 -0.03 -4.32 -11.98
N ASN A 657 -0.10 -3.11 -11.43
CA ASN A 657 -0.78 -2.82 -10.19
C ASN A 657 -2.15 -2.13 -10.40
N ALA A 658 -2.45 -1.71 -11.62
CA ALA A 658 -3.72 -1.10 -12.00
C ALA A 658 -4.87 -2.09 -11.84
N LYS A 659 -5.91 -1.68 -11.11
CA LYS A 659 -7.17 -2.41 -11.09
C LYS A 659 -7.83 -2.20 -12.45
N HIS A 660 -8.50 -3.21 -12.99
CA HIS A 660 -9.04 -3.20 -14.36
C HIS A 660 -7.95 -3.02 -15.44
N HIS A 661 -6.72 -3.49 -15.21
CA HIS A 661 -5.55 -3.28 -16.09
C HIS A 661 -5.84 -3.37 -17.62
N TYR A 662 -6.57 -4.38 -18.07
CA TYR A 662 -6.80 -4.59 -19.51
C TYR A 662 -7.75 -3.56 -20.13
N GLU A 663 -8.58 -2.89 -19.32
CA GLU A 663 -9.33 -1.70 -19.74
C GLU A 663 -8.36 -0.55 -20.07
N MET A 664 -7.31 -0.40 -19.27
CA MET A 664 -6.30 0.63 -19.51
C MET A 664 -5.58 0.39 -20.83
N VAL A 665 -5.22 -0.87 -21.11
CA VAL A 665 -4.54 -1.23 -22.37
C VAL A 665 -5.45 -1.06 -23.57
N LYS A 666 -6.70 -1.54 -23.49
CA LYS A 666 -7.61 -1.62 -24.64
C LYS A 666 -8.30 -0.30 -24.97
N ASN A 667 -8.79 0.42 -23.96
CA ASN A 667 -9.74 1.51 -24.16
C ASN A 667 -9.22 2.87 -23.69
N VAL A 668 -8.35 2.93 -22.67
CA VAL A 668 -7.89 4.20 -22.09
C VAL A 668 -6.57 4.70 -22.70
N ASN A 669 -5.50 3.93 -22.54
CA ASN A 669 -4.15 4.34 -22.93
C ASN A 669 -3.97 4.61 -24.44
N PRO A 670 -4.77 4.05 -25.38
CA PRO A 670 -4.73 4.49 -26.78
C PRO A 670 -5.04 5.98 -26.99
N ASN A 671 -5.60 6.66 -25.97
CA ASN A 671 -5.88 8.10 -25.98
C ASN A 671 -4.83 8.95 -25.24
N VAL A 672 -3.79 8.32 -24.68
CA VAL A 672 -2.66 8.97 -24.01
C VAL A 672 -1.52 9.09 -25.03
N GLU A 673 -1.01 10.30 -25.25
CA GLU A 673 -0.07 10.59 -26.36
C GLU A 673 1.40 10.29 -26.00
N LEU A 674 1.73 10.21 -24.71
CA LEU A 674 3.09 9.91 -24.25
C LEU A 674 3.09 9.17 -22.91
N ILE A 675 3.69 7.99 -22.87
CA ILE A 675 3.90 7.17 -21.67
C ILE A 675 5.40 6.93 -21.47
N ILE A 676 5.94 7.41 -20.35
CA ILE A 676 7.35 7.29 -19.97
C ILE A 676 7.45 6.48 -18.68
N SER A 677 8.20 5.38 -18.74
CA SER A 677 8.48 4.50 -17.61
C SER A 677 9.97 4.57 -17.22
N MET A 678 10.26 4.91 -15.97
CA MET A 678 11.60 4.76 -15.37
C MET A 678 11.63 3.50 -14.49
N ASP A 679 12.45 2.53 -14.89
CA ASP A 679 12.50 1.23 -14.22
C ASP A 679 13.93 0.65 -14.22
N ILE A 680 14.15 -0.35 -13.37
CA ILE A 680 15.39 -1.12 -13.35
C ILE A 680 15.29 -2.38 -14.22
N GLU A 681 14.10 -2.89 -14.48
CA GLU A 681 13.90 -4.14 -15.24
C GLU A 681 12.76 -4.00 -16.26
N MET A 682 12.72 -4.92 -17.23
CA MET A 682 11.63 -5.01 -18.20
C MET A 682 10.35 -5.47 -17.49
N THR A 683 9.41 -4.55 -17.33
CA THR A 683 8.07 -4.79 -16.77
C THR A 683 6.99 -4.69 -17.85
N SER A 684 5.76 -5.10 -17.55
CA SER A 684 4.64 -4.90 -18.46
C SER A 684 4.40 -3.42 -18.74
N SER A 685 4.59 -2.55 -17.74
CA SER A 685 4.53 -1.10 -17.94
C SER A 685 5.54 -0.61 -18.98
N VAL A 686 6.73 -1.20 -19.03
CA VAL A 686 7.73 -0.91 -20.07
C VAL A 686 7.29 -1.44 -21.45
N GLU A 687 6.69 -2.63 -21.52
CA GLU A 687 6.21 -3.19 -22.81
C GLU A 687 5.12 -2.33 -23.49
N TYR A 688 4.35 -1.57 -22.71
CA TYR A 688 3.32 -0.65 -23.22
C TYR A 688 3.72 0.84 -23.11
N ALA A 689 4.97 1.17 -22.79
CA ALA A 689 5.44 2.55 -22.75
C ALA A 689 5.93 3.03 -24.12
N ASP A 690 5.92 4.34 -24.32
CA ASP A 690 6.57 4.99 -25.45
C ASP A 690 8.08 5.17 -25.19
N PHE A 691 8.46 5.36 -23.92
CA PHE A 691 9.85 5.40 -23.46
C PHE A 691 10.08 4.54 -22.23
N ALA A 692 11.22 3.84 -22.21
CA ALA A 692 11.75 3.18 -21.02
C ALA A 692 13.11 3.78 -20.68
N LEU A 693 13.25 4.38 -19.50
CA LEU A 693 14.47 5.02 -19.04
C LEU A 693 15.11 4.17 -17.94
N ALA A 694 16.34 3.70 -18.17
CA ALA A 694 16.98 2.72 -17.32
C ALA A 694 17.61 3.35 -16.06
N ALA A 695 17.03 3.06 -14.90
CA ALA A 695 17.49 3.58 -13.61
C ALA A 695 18.58 2.69 -12.97
N ASN A 696 19.45 3.29 -12.16
CA ASN A 696 20.41 2.57 -11.31
C ASN A 696 19.68 1.74 -10.24
N THR A 697 20.24 0.58 -9.88
CA THR A 697 19.80 -0.14 -8.68
C THR A 697 20.36 0.51 -7.41
N TRP A 698 19.79 0.21 -6.23
CA TRP A 698 20.25 0.79 -4.96
C TRP A 698 21.73 0.52 -4.64
N ALA A 699 22.29 -0.57 -5.18
CA ALA A 699 23.70 -0.92 -5.00
C ALA A 699 24.62 -0.20 -6.00
N GLU A 700 24.05 0.36 -7.08
CA GLU A 700 24.74 1.04 -8.19
C GLU A 700 24.63 2.58 -8.11
N PHE A 701 23.87 3.12 -7.16
CA PHE A 701 23.69 4.56 -7.00
C PHE A 701 25.02 5.31 -6.98
N GLN A 702 25.13 6.34 -7.82
CA GLN A 702 26.35 7.13 -7.95
C GLN A 702 26.39 8.30 -6.98
N THR A 703 25.22 8.72 -6.49
CA THR A 703 25.06 9.80 -5.53
C THR A 703 24.27 9.36 -4.29
N HIS A 704 24.11 10.23 -3.29
CA HIS A 704 23.44 9.88 -2.04
C HIS A 704 21.91 9.96 -2.18
N GLU A 705 21.23 8.99 -1.56
CA GLU A 705 19.78 8.94 -1.37
C GLU A 705 19.46 8.89 0.13
N ILE A 706 18.26 9.33 0.50
CA ILE A 706 17.73 9.32 1.87
C ILE A 706 16.38 8.59 1.93
N THR A 707 16.16 7.86 3.03
CA THR A 707 14.91 7.15 3.31
C THR A 707 14.61 7.09 4.81
N ALA A 708 13.37 6.74 5.14
CA ALA A 708 12.87 6.44 6.48
C ALA A 708 11.80 5.33 6.40
N SER A 709 11.12 5.03 7.50
CA SER A 709 10.11 3.98 7.51
C SER A 709 8.88 4.32 8.35
N CYS A 710 7.70 3.92 7.87
CA CYS A 710 6.49 3.93 8.69
C CYS A 710 6.52 2.93 9.85
N SER A 711 7.30 1.83 9.77
CA SER A 711 7.27 0.72 10.74
C SER A 711 8.41 0.74 11.77
N ASN A 712 9.42 1.59 11.55
CA ASN A 712 10.60 1.67 12.41
C ASN A 712 11.18 3.10 12.43
N PRO A 713 12.01 3.42 13.44
CA PRO A 713 12.46 4.79 13.67
C PRO A 713 13.78 5.14 12.96
N PHE A 714 14.18 4.40 11.91
CA PHE A 714 15.50 4.58 11.31
C PHE A 714 15.50 5.61 10.17
N LEU A 715 16.29 6.67 10.34
CA LEU A 715 16.70 7.59 9.28
C LEU A 715 17.92 7.00 8.59
N GLN A 716 17.89 6.87 7.26
CA GLN A 716 18.98 6.23 6.53
C GLN A 716 19.36 6.98 5.26
N ILE A 717 20.65 7.21 5.11
CA ILE A 717 21.31 7.81 3.95
C ILE A 717 22.29 6.79 3.39
N TRP A 718 22.32 6.60 2.07
CA TRP A 718 23.28 5.67 1.45
C TRP A 718 23.64 6.09 0.03
N LYS A 719 24.71 5.48 -0.47
CA LYS A 719 25.16 5.49 -1.86
C LYS A 719 25.48 4.05 -2.26
N GLY A 720 25.51 3.76 -3.56
CA GLY A 720 25.95 2.47 -4.07
C GLY A 720 27.44 2.19 -3.80
N GLY A 721 27.83 0.92 -3.89
CA GLY A 721 29.22 0.48 -3.69
C GLY A 721 29.82 -0.26 -4.88
N ILE A 722 29.06 -0.41 -5.97
CA ILE A 722 29.55 -0.88 -7.26
C ILE A 722 29.20 0.16 -8.34
N PRO A 723 29.99 0.27 -9.42
CA PRO A 723 29.61 1.09 -10.56
C PRO A 723 28.35 0.53 -11.25
N PRO A 724 27.57 1.38 -11.95
CA PRO A 724 26.50 0.91 -12.82
C PRO A 724 26.98 -0.14 -13.82
N LEU A 725 26.24 -1.24 -13.97
CA LEU A 725 26.60 -2.34 -14.88
C LEU A 725 26.38 -1.98 -16.36
N TYR A 726 25.39 -1.14 -16.64
CA TYR A 726 25.01 -0.72 -17.99
C TYR A 726 24.92 0.81 -18.08
N ASP A 727 24.41 1.34 -19.19
CA ASP A 727 24.19 2.78 -19.37
C ASP A 727 22.94 3.25 -18.62
N THR A 728 22.99 3.11 -17.29
CA THR A 728 21.92 3.49 -16.37
C THR A 728 22.31 4.70 -15.55
N ARG A 729 21.31 5.48 -15.11
CA ARG A 729 21.50 6.73 -14.36
C ARG A 729 20.69 6.72 -13.06
N ASP A 730 21.11 7.51 -12.06
CA ASP A 730 20.33 7.72 -10.84
C ASP A 730 18.96 8.36 -11.22
N ASP A 731 17.89 8.00 -10.51
CA ASP A 731 16.54 8.49 -10.84
C ASP A 731 16.44 10.02 -10.91
N SER A 732 17.02 10.68 -9.92
CA SER A 732 17.04 12.14 -9.82
C SER A 732 17.78 12.80 -10.98
N ARG A 733 18.83 12.15 -11.51
CA ARG A 733 19.58 12.63 -12.67
C ARG A 733 18.75 12.56 -13.94
N ILE A 734 18.03 11.45 -14.15
CA ILE A 734 17.13 11.28 -15.30
C ILE A 734 16.08 12.38 -15.33
N LEU A 735 15.43 12.65 -14.18
CA LEU A 735 14.41 13.70 -14.06
C LEU A 735 14.97 15.09 -14.32
N ALA A 736 16.14 15.40 -13.77
CA ALA A 736 16.82 16.67 -14.00
C ALA A 736 17.17 16.89 -15.47
N GLU A 737 17.63 15.84 -16.17
CA GLU A 737 18.02 15.94 -17.57
C GLU A 737 16.83 16.05 -18.53
N VAL A 738 15.69 15.39 -18.22
CA VAL A 738 14.45 15.62 -18.97
C VAL A 738 13.97 17.07 -18.79
N ALA A 739 14.02 17.61 -17.57
CA ALA A 739 13.67 19.01 -17.32
C ALA A 739 14.59 19.97 -18.09
N VAL A 740 15.90 19.72 -18.07
CA VAL A 740 16.88 20.49 -18.82
C VAL A 740 16.61 20.42 -20.32
N ALA A 741 16.28 19.25 -20.87
CA ALA A 741 16.00 19.14 -22.30
C ALA A 741 14.77 19.96 -22.72
N ILE A 742 13.73 20.06 -21.87
CA ILE A 742 12.61 20.98 -22.10
C ILE A 742 13.11 22.44 -22.11
N GLY A 743 13.92 22.82 -21.12
CA GLY A 743 14.51 24.16 -21.05
C GLY A 743 15.40 24.50 -22.24
N ASP A 744 16.20 23.54 -22.73
CA ASP A 744 17.08 23.73 -23.88
C ASP A 744 16.27 23.95 -25.19
N GLN A 745 15.11 23.28 -25.37
CA GLN A 745 14.20 23.54 -26.49
C GLN A 745 13.55 24.94 -26.43
N LEU A 746 13.30 25.44 -25.22
CA LEU A 746 12.64 26.74 -24.98
C LEU A 746 13.63 27.90 -24.80
N GLY A 747 14.93 27.62 -24.68
CA GLY A 747 15.95 28.61 -24.36
C GLY A 747 15.87 29.17 -22.93
N ASP A 748 15.37 28.39 -21.98
CA ASP A 748 15.11 28.83 -20.60
C ASP A 748 16.04 28.16 -19.57
N GLN A 749 16.99 28.95 -19.06
CA GLN A 749 18.00 28.52 -18.10
C GLN A 749 17.41 28.12 -16.73
N ARG A 750 16.19 28.58 -16.38
CA ARG A 750 15.57 28.28 -15.07
C ARG A 750 15.35 26.79 -14.85
N PHE A 751 15.08 26.03 -15.92
CA PHE A 751 14.98 24.57 -15.84
C PHE A 751 16.29 23.94 -15.35
N ARG A 752 17.45 24.44 -15.80
CA ARG A 752 18.74 23.95 -15.34
C ARG A 752 19.06 24.41 -13.92
N ASP A 753 18.75 25.67 -13.61
CA ASP A 753 19.02 26.28 -12.31
C ASP A 753 18.23 25.61 -11.18
N TYR A 754 16.95 25.29 -11.43
CA TYR A 754 16.11 24.55 -10.49
C TYR A 754 16.68 23.15 -10.15
N TRP A 755 17.46 22.53 -11.03
CA TRP A 755 18.06 21.21 -10.82
C TRP A 755 19.59 21.24 -10.57
N LYS A 756 20.16 22.44 -10.37
CA LYS A 756 21.61 22.72 -10.36
C LYS A 756 22.43 21.70 -9.57
N PHE A 757 22.11 21.48 -8.29
CA PHE A 757 22.99 20.66 -7.44
C PHE A 757 22.94 19.17 -7.79
N LEU A 758 21.82 18.67 -8.32
CA LEU A 758 21.77 17.31 -8.87
C LEU A 758 22.59 17.19 -10.15
N LEU A 759 22.53 18.23 -11.00
CA LEU A 759 23.31 18.26 -12.24
C LEU A 759 24.83 18.35 -11.97
N GLU A 760 25.21 18.95 -10.85
CA GLU A 760 26.59 19.00 -10.34
C GLU A 760 27.01 17.77 -9.53
N GLY A 761 26.11 16.80 -9.31
CA GLY A 761 26.40 15.57 -8.54
C GLY A 761 26.47 15.76 -7.02
N LYS A 762 25.79 16.78 -6.48
CA LYS A 762 25.80 17.19 -5.06
C LYS A 762 24.39 17.13 -4.41
N PRO A 763 23.67 15.99 -4.42
CA PRO A 763 22.35 15.91 -3.79
C PRO A 763 22.39 16.12 -2.27
N GLU A 764 23.55 15.99 -1.63
CA GLU A 764 23.72 16.24 -0.20
C GLU A 764 23.25 17.64 0.24
N ILE A 765 23.27 18.63 -0.66
CA ILE A 765 22.74 19.98 -0.40
C ILE A 765 21.22 19.91 -0.21
N TYR A 766 20.49 19.22 -1.09
CA TYR A 766 19.05 19.04 -0.96
C TYR A 766 18.70 18.16 0.24
N ILE A 767 19.50 17.13 0.53
CA ILE A 767 19.33 16.30 1.73
C ILE A 767 19.50 17.15 3.00
N GLN A 768 20.54 17.99 3.09
CA GLN A 768 20.75 18.85 4.23
C GLN A 768 19.60 19.86 4.42
N ARG A 769 19.11 20.47 3.33
CA ARG A 769 17.93 21.36 3.37
C ARG A 769 16.70 20.64 3.89
N LEU A 770 16.43 19.41 3.42
CA LEU A 770 15.33 18.58 3.91
C LEU A 770 15.46 18.27 5.41
N LEU A 771 16.67 17.94 5.87
CA LEU A 771 16.93 17.65 7.29
C LEU A 771 16.67 18.88 8.16
N ASP A 772 17.17 20.05 7.75
CA ASP A 772 16.99 21.30 8.48
C ASP A 772 15.52 21.75 8.51
N SER A 773 14.77 21.51 7.42
CA SER A 773 13.41 22.00 7.26
C SER A 773 12.32 21.16 7.93
N SER A 774 12.66 19.97 8.45
CA SER A 774 11.69 19.00 8.98
C SER A 774 11.77 18.84 10.50
N LEU A 775 10.61 18.83 11.18
CA LEU A 775 10.53 18.71 12.65
C LEU A 775 11.30 17.52 13.24
N THR A 776 11.16 16.38 12.59
CA THR A 776 11.66 15.06 13.03
C THR A 776 13.12 14.80 12.66
N THR A 777 13.81 15.78 12.07
CA THR A 777 15.23 15.67 11.71
C THR A 777 16.03 16.95 11.96
N SER A 778 15.36 18.06 12.33
CA SER A 778 16.01 19.36 12.50
C SER A 778 17.12 19.28 13.53
N GLY A 779 18.29 19.82 13.18
CA GLY A 779 19.51 19.73 13.98
C GLY A 779 20.53 18.70 13.47
N TYR A 780 20.10 17.69 12.70
CA TYR A 780 21.04 16.76 12.08
C TYR A 780 21.89 17.44 11.00
N LYS A 781 23.13 16.97 10.88
CA LYS A 781 24.04 17.33 9.79
C LYS A 781 24.35 16.10 8.94
N PHE A 782 24.16 16.23 7.63
CA PHE A 782 24.40 15.20 6.63
C PHE A 782 25.77 14.55 6.84
N GLU A 783 26.83 15.37 6.93
CA GLU A 783 28.22 14.94 7.13
C GLU A 783 28.42 14.10 8.41
N GLU A 784 27.68 14.41 9.48
CA GLU A 784 27.79 13.65 10.72
C GLU A 784 27.13 12.27 10.60
N ILE A 785 25.97 12.20 9.94
CA ILE A 785 25.25 10.95 9.71
C ILE A 785 26.11 10.05 8.81
N ILE A 786 26.62 10.55 7.68
CA ILE A 786 27.41 9.72 6.75
C ILE A 786 28.77 9.29 7.32
N ARG A 787 29.32 9.99 8.32
CA ARG A 787 30.55 9.59 9.05
C ARG A 787 30.28 8.59 10.18
N GLY A 788 29.01 8.28 10.47
CA GLY A 788 28.64 7.32 11.50
C GLY A 788 28.65 7.89 12.93
N LYS A 789 28.42 9.20 13.11
CA LYS A 789 28.32 9.80 14.45
C LYS A 789 27.24 9.15 15.30
N TYR A 790 26.15 8.72 14.67
CA TYR A 790 24.95 8.18 15.34
C TYR A 790 24.81 6.66 15.19
N GLY A 791 25.83 5.93 14.70
CA GLY A 791 25.75 4.49 14.48
C GLY A 791 26.53 4.05 13.24
N GLU A 792 25.94 3.18 12.43
CA GLU A 792 26.53 2.85 11.12
C GLU A 792 26.61 4.10 10.24
N PRO A 793 27.68 4.28 9.44
CA PRO A 793 27.73 5.32 8.42
C PRO A 793 26.44 5.40 7.60
N GLY A 794 25.78 6.57 7.67
CA GLY A 794 24.51 6.80 7.00
C GLY A 794 23.27 6.42 7.81
N ALA A 795 23.35 6.14 9.11
CA ALA A 795 22.21 5.77 9.94
C ALA A 795 22.06 6.68 11.17
N ALA A 796 20.81 7.00 11.51
CA ALA A 796 20.42 7.69 12.74
C ALA A 796 18.99 7.30 13.14
N LEU A 797 18.55 7.72 14.33
CA LEU A 797 17.15 7.65 14.73
C LEU A 797 16.38 8.92 14.34
N MET A 798 15.12 8.77 13.94
CA MET A 798 14.19 9.88 13.76
C MET A 798 13.91 10.56 15.12
N LEU A 799 13.76 11.89 15.13
CA LEU A 799 13.54 12.68 16.34
C LEU A 799 12.04 12.70 16.71
N PHE A 800 11.53 11.58 17.23
CA PHE A 800 10.15 11.48 17.71
C PHE A 800 10.01 11.93 19.17
N ARG A 801 8.76 12.22 19.58
CA ARG A 801 8.42 12.57 20.96
C ARG A 801 8.74 11.44 21.95
N THR A 802 8.50 10.20 21.55
CA THR A 802 8.79 9.00 22.35
C THR A 802 9.63 8.02 21.53
N TYR A 803 10.37 7.17 22.24
CA TYR A 803 10.99 5.96 21.68
C TYR A 803 10.60 4.75 22.56
N PRO A 804 9.90 3.73 22.04
CA PRO A 804 9.31 3.66 20.69
C PRO A 804 8.31 4.79 20.41
N ARG A 805 8.03 5.08 19.13
CA ARG A 805 7.00 6.05 18.73
C ARG A 805 5.62 5.57 19.11
N ILE A 806 4.93 6.32 19.98
CA ILE A 806 3.55 6.05 20.43
C ILE A 806 2.61 7.12 19.86
N PRO A 807 1.66 6.76 18.98
CA PRO A 807 0.65 7.69 18.49
C PRO A 807 -0.20 8.26 19.62
N TYR A 808 -0.64 9.50 19.47
CA TYR A 808 -1.56 10.18 20.38
C TYR A 808 -1.01 10.45 21.79
N TRP A 809 0.30 10.36 21.99
CA TRP A 809 0.90 10.63 23.30
C TRP A 809 0.56 12.04 23.79
N GLU A 810 0.78 13.05 22.96
CA GLU A 810 0.48 14.45 23.31
C GLU A 810 -1.02 14.67 23.52
N GLN A 811 -1.87 13.97 22.76
CA GLN A 811 -3.31 14.09 22.92
C GLN A 811 -3.78 13.59 24.28
N VAL A 812 -3.30 12.42 24.70
CA VAL A 812 -3.78 11.76 25.91
C VAL A 812 -3.08 12.27 27.17
N HIS A 813 -1.78 12.57 27.11
CA HIS A 813 -0.99 12.94 28.29
C HIS A 813 -0.82 14.46 28.46
N ASP A 814 -0.80 15.22 27.36
CA ASP A 814 -0.55 16.67 27.39
C ASP A 814 -1.82 17.49 27.13
N SER A 815 -2.99 16.83 26.97
CA SER A 815 -4.29 17.46 26.67
C SER A 815 -4.28 18.32 25.40
N VAL A 816 -3.48 17.92 24.40
CA VAL A 816 -3.53 18.52 23.06
C VAL A 816 -4.76 17.96 22.34
N PRO A 817 -5.57 18.76 21.62
CA PRO A 817 -6.69 18.21 20.85
C PRO A 817 -6.26 17.20 19.78
N PHE A 818 -7.11 16.23 19.49
CA PHE A 818 -7.02 15.41 18.27
C PHE A 818 -7.24 16.30 17.04
N TYR A 819 -6.77 15.86 15.87
CA TYR A 819 -6.78 16.66 14.63
C TYR A 819 -8.15 16.73 13.92
N THR A 820 -9.22 16.35 14.61
CA THR A 820 -10.62 16.42 14.14
C THR A 820 -11.21 17.81 14.32
N ASP A 821 -12.42 18.01 13.80
CA ASP A 821 -13.30 19.17 14.03
C ASP A 821 -13.61 19.39 15.52
N THR A 822 -13.89 18.31 16.26
CA THR A 822 -14.27 18.35 17.69
C THR A 822 -13.10 18.43 18.66
N GLY A 823 -11.87 18.21 18.18
CA GLY A 823 -10.67 18.10 19.02
C GLY A 823 -10.58 16.78 19.77
N ARG A 824 -11.50 15.85 19.53
CA ARG A 824 -11.61 14.53 20.16
C ARG A 824 -11.55 13.43 19.11
N MET A 825 -11.46 12.17 19.56
CA MET A 825 -11.75 11.07 18.64
C MET A 825 -13.24 11.05 18.28
N ASN A 826 -13.53 11.00 16.99
CA ASN A 826 -14.90 11.02 16.49
C ASN A 826 -15.45 9.61 16.25
N ALA A 827 -16.49 9.23 16.98
CA ALA A 827 -17.35 8.10 16.63
C ALA A 827 -18.40 8.49 15.58
N TYR A 828 -18.73 9.77 15.45
CA TYR A 828 -19.78 10.28 14.55
C TYR A 828 -19.24 11.20 13.45
N CYS A 829 -19.96 11.36 12.35
CA CYS A 829 -19.61 12.26 11.25
C CYS A 829 -20.85 12.96 10.70
N ASP A 830 -20.97 14.27 10.91
CA ASP A 830 -22.16 15.05 10.52
C ASP A 830 -21.93 16.01 9.35
N ILE A 831 -20.88 15.75 8.56
CA ILE A 831 -20.71 16.44 7.28
C ILE A 831 -21.91 16.14 6.36
N PRO A 832 -22.33 17.08 5.50
CA PRO A 832 -23.50 16.91 4.64
C PRO A 832 -23.49 15.61 3.83
N GLU A 833 -22.34 15.27 3.24
CA GLU A 833 -22.16 14.07 2.43
C GLU A 833 -22.35 12.77 3.24
N ALA A 834 -21.88 12.73 4.49
CA ALA A 834 -22.04 11.55 5.34
C ALA A 834 -23.49 11.31 5.74
N ILE A 835 -24.25 12.38 6.01
CA ILE A 835 -25.69 12.30 6.28
C ILE A 835 -26.44 11.86 5.01
N GLU A 836 -26.12 12.47 3.86
CA GLU A 836 -26.71 12.13 2.57
C GLU A 836 -26.47 10.66 2.19
N TYR A 837 -25.29 10.12 2.46
CA TYR A 837 -24.93 8.74 2.11
C TYR A 837 -25.32 7.72 3.17
N GLY A 838 -25.82 8.16 4.33
CA GLY A 838 -26.19 7.30 5.46
C GLY A 838 -24.99 6.70 6.21
N GLU A 839 -23.83 7.38 6.19
CA GLU A 839 -22.60 6.96 6.89
C GLU A 839 -22.21 7.91 8.03
N ASN A 840 -23.17 8.69 8.52
CA ASN A 840 -22.99 9.59 9.66
C ASN A 840 -22.68 8.81 10.96
N ILE A 841 -23.49 7.80 11.24
CA ILE A 841 -23.22 6.78 12.27
C ILE A 841 -22.68 5.49 11.61
N ILE A 842 -21.89 4.71 12.35
CA ILE A 842 -21.20 3.54 11.80
C ILE A 842 -22.16 2.35 11.74
N SER A 843 -22.55 1.94 10.53
CA SER A 843 -23.39 0.76 10.29
C SER A 843 -22.69 -0.26 9.39
N GLN A 844 -23.05 -1.55 9.48
CA GLN A 844 -22.60 -2.56 8.51
C GLN A 844 -23.18 -2.26 7.12
N ARG A 845 -22.38 -2.43 6.07
CA ARG A 845 -22.83 -2.36 4.67
C ARG A 845 -22.39 -3.59 3.89
N GLU A 846 -23.27 -4.13 3.06
CA GLU A 846 -22.90 -5.13 2.07
C GLU A 846 -22.11 -4.48 0.93
N GLY A 847 -21.11 -5.18 0.37
CA GLY A 847 -20.30 -4.64 -0.72
C GLY A 847 -21.11 -4.33 -1.98
N PRO A 848 -20.68 -3.37 -2.83
CA PRO A 848 -21.36 -3.06 -4.09
C PRO A 848 -21.31 -4.20 -5.12
N GLU A 849 -20.48 -5.23 -4.92
CA GLU A 849 -20.51 -6.46 -5.71
C GLU A 849 -20.29 -7.74 -4.89
N ALA A 850 -19.30 -7.73 -3.99
CA ALA A 850 -18.85 -8.90 -3.27
C ALA A 850 -19.74 -9.20 -2.06
N THR A 851 -20.89 -9.81 -2.34
CA THR A 851 -21.85 -10.27 -1.33
C THR A 851 -22.80 -11.32 -1.95
N PRO A 852 -23.30 -12.31 -1.18
CA PRO A 852 -24.39 -13.17 -1.63
C PRO A 852 -25.75 -12.45 -1.62
N TYR A 853 -25.86 -11.30 -0.97
CA TYR A 853 -27.11 -10.55 -0.77
C TYR A 853 -27.23 -9.38 -1.73
N LEU A 854 -28.30 -8.58 -1.59
CA LEU A 854 -28.47 -7.36 -2.37
C LEU A 854 -27.26 -6.41 -2.19
N PRO A 855 -26.57 -6.01 -3.29
CA PRO A 855 -25.37 -5.19 -3.17
C PRO A 855 -25.59 -3.75 -2.66
N ASN A 856 -24.61 -3.22 -1.92
CA ASN A 856 -24.54 -1.85 -1.35
C ASN A 856 -25.71 -1.48 -0.42
N VAL A 857 -26.23 -2.44 0.34
CA VAL A 857 -27.26 -2.18 1.36
C VAL A 857 -26.62 -1.76 2.67
N ILE A 858 -27.22 -0.76 3.34
CA ILE A 858 -26.92 -0.39 4.73
C ILE A 858 -27.76 -1.27 5.64
N VAL A 859 -27.11 -2.13 6.42
CA VAL A 859 -27.76 -3.11 7.30
C VAL A 859 -28.14 -2.43 8.61
N THR A 860 -29.25 -1.69 8.61
CA THR A 860 -29.77 -0.94 9.76
C THR A 860 -31.24 -0.54 9.58
N SER A 861 -31.95 -0.49 10.70
CA SER A 861 -33.29 0.09 10.86
C SER A 861 -33.27 1.41 11.64
N SER A 862 -32.08 1.89 12.00
CA SER A 862 -31.90 3.02 12.89
C SER A 862 -32.48 4.31 12.31
N ARG A 863 -33.29 5.02 13.09
CA ARG A 863 -33.84 6.33 12.71
C ARG A 863 -32.78 7.42 12.53
N PHE A 864 -31.54 7.14 12.92
CA PHE A 864 -30.41 8.06 12.75
C PHE A 864 -29.69 7.91 11.41
N VAL A 865 -30.08 6.93 10.58
CA VAL A 865 -29.55 6.70 9.25
C VAL A 865 -30.63 7.07 8.24
N ARG A 866 -30.48 8.21 7.57
CA ARG A 866 -31.47 8.78 6.64
C ARG A 866 -30.87 9.05 5.25
N PRO A 867 -30.38 8.01 4.55
CA PRO A 867 -29.71 8.17 3.27
C PRO A 867 -30.65 8.66 2.17
N ASP A 868 -30.12 9.38 1.17
CA ASP A 868 -30.81 9.59 -0.10
C ASP A 868 -30.58 8.38 -1.02
N ASP A 869 -31.68 7.77 -1.47
CA ASP A 869 -31.69 6.61 -2.36
C ASP A 869 -31.52 6.98 -3.84
N TYR A 870 -31.58 8.28 -4.16
CA TYR A 870 -31.53 8.85 -5.51
C TYR A 870 -32.59 8.29 -6.49
N GLY A 871 -33.60 7.56 -6.00
CA GLY A 871 -34.57 6.82 -6.81
C GLY A 871 -33.99 5.64 -7.60
N ILE A 872 -32.77 5.18 -7.29
CA ILE A 872 -32.12 4.06 -7.99
C ILE A 872 -32.81 2.75 -7.61
N ARG A 873 -33.21 1.97 -8.62
CA ARG A 873 -33.90 0.69 -8.40
C ARG A 873 -33.00 -0.35 -7.73
N LEU A 874 -33.59 -1.24 -6.93
CA LEU A 874 -32.87 -2.34 -6.28
C LEU A 874 -32.27 -3.35 -7.27
N ASP A 875 -32.91 -3.53 -8.43
CA ASP A 875 -32.45 -4.41 -9.50
C ASP A 875 -31.46 -3.75 -10.48
N ALA A 876 -31.06 -2.50 -10.23
CA ALA A 876 -30.00 -1.85 -11.00
C ALA A 876 -28.66 -2.55 -10.74
N MET A 877 -28.04 -3.07 -11.79
CA MET A 877 -26.77 -3.82 -11.73
C MET A 877 -25.60 -3.10 -12.41
N GLY A 878 -25.83 -1.93 -12.99
CA GLY A 878 -24.76 -1.06 -13.47
C GLY A 878 -23.82 -0.68 -12.32
N TRP A 879 -22.52 -0.63 -12.60
CA TRP A 879 -21.49 -0.47 -11.56
C TRP A 879 -21.54 0.90 -10.89
N GLU A 880 -21.90 1.95 -11.62
CA GLU A 880 -22.01 3.32 -11.12
C GLU A 880 -23.23 3.49 -10.23
N GLU A 881 -24.37 2.99 -10.67
CA GLU A 881 -25.61 2.98 -9.90
C GLU A 881 -25.42 2.18 -8.60
N ARG A 882 -24.77 1.01 -8.68
CA ARG A 882 -24.42 0.22 -7.48
C ARG A 882 -23.43 0.93 -6.56
N THR A 883 -22.54 1.78 -7.08
CA THR A 883 -21.57 2.55 -6.27
C THR A 883 -22.26 3.59 -5.37
N VAL A 884 -23.32 4.24 -5.86
CA VAL A 884 -23.97 5.37 -5.15
C VAL A 884 -25.33 5.03 -4.53
N ARG A 885 -25.92 3.88 -4.84
CA ARG A 885 -27.20 3.46 -4.26
C ARG A 885 -27.10 3.30 -2.74
N ASN A 886 -27.82 4.14 -2.00
CA ASN A 886 -27.92 4.04 -0.54
C ASN A 886 -29.32 3.59 -0.16
N VAL A 887 -29.47 2.34 0.29
CA VAL A 887 -30.74 1.79 0.78
C VAL A 887 -30.48 1.16 2.14
N ALA A 888 -31.27 1.55 3.14
CA ALA A 888 -31.25 0.96 4.47
C ALA A 888 -32.27 -0.17 4.56
N MET A 889 -31.84 -1.33 5.07
CA MET A 889 -32.68 -2.50 5.33
C MET A 889 -32.24 -3.18 6.61
N THR A 890 -33.18 -3.82 7.31
CA THR A 890 -32.87 -4.66 8.47
C THR A 890 -32.11 -5.92 8.04
N TRP A 891 -31.35 -6.54 8.94
CA TRP A 891 -30.71 -7.83 8.64
C TRP A 891 -31.73 -8.93 8.25
N GLU A 892 -32.90 -8.94 8.88
CA GLU A 892 -33.99 -9.87 8.55
C GLU A 892 -34.47 -9.73 7.10
N GLU A 893 -34.48 -8.52 6.54
CA GLU A 893 -34.81 -8.30 5.14
C GLU A 893 -33.62 -8.65 4.23
N VAL A 894 -32.40 -8.23 4.58
CA VAL A 894 -31.18 -8.46 3.78
C VAL A 894 -30.93 -9.95 3.56
N LYS A 895 -31.06 -10.78 4.59
CA LYS A 895 -30.77 -12.22 4.49
C LYS A 895 -31.76 -13.00 3.61
N GLN A 896 -32.89 -12.38 3.24
CA GLN A 896 -33.86 -12.93 2.28
C GLN A 896 -33.60 -12.47 0.83
N THR A 897 -32.71 -11.51 0.63
CA THR A 897 -32.30 -11.06 -0.70
C THR A 897 -31.21 -11.94 -1.28
N VAL A 898 -31.01 -11.85 -2.60
CA VAL A 898 -29.95 -12.57 -3.30
C VAL A 898 -29.30 -11.67 -4.34
N ASN A 899 -27.98 -11.74 -4.45
CA ASN A 899 -27.23 -11.06 -5.50
C ASN A 899 -27.47 -11.77 -6.85
N PRO A 900 -27.94 -11.08 -7.91
CA PRO A 900 -28.12 -11.69 -9.23
C PRO A 900 -26.84 -12.33 -9.82
N LEU A 901 -25.66 -11.80 -9.50
CA LEU A 901 -24.39 -12.41 -9.91
C LEU A 901 -24.14 -13.74 -9.19
N TRP A 902 -24.52 -13.82 -7.92
CA TRP A 902 -24.41 -15.04 -7.12
C TRP A 902 -25.32 -16.14 -7.66
N GLU A 903 -26.57 -15.81 -8.04
CA GLU A 903 -27.47 -16.75 -8.74
C GLU A 903 -26.91 -17.22 -10.09
N SER A 904 -26.16 -16.35 -10.77
CA SER A 904 -25.51 -16.64 -12.06
C SER A 904 -24.24 -17.50 -11.94
N GLY A 905 -23.86 -17.90 -10.72
CA GLY A 905 -22.71 -18.76 -10.43
C GLY A 905 -21.40 -18.04 -10.13
N PHE A 906 -21.40 -16.71 -9.98
CA PHE A 906 -20.25 -15.96 -9.45
C PHE A 906 -20.31 -16.01 -7.92
N GLN A 907 -19.99 -17.18 -7.36
CA GLN A 907 -20.24 -17.50 -5.95
C GLN A 907 -18.97 -17.53 -5.08
N PHE A 908 -17.84 -17.07 -5.62
CA PHE A 908 -16.58 -17.07 -4.89
C PHE A 908 -16.08 -15.65 -4.65
N TYR A 909 -15.84 -15.32 -3.38
CA TYR A 909 -15.03 -14.16 -3.02
C TYR A 909 -13.59 -14.42 -3.45
N CYS A 910 -12.98 -13.46 -4.16
CA CYS A 910 -11.59 -13.60 -4.60
C CYS A 910 -10.66 -12.69 -3.80
N LEU A 911 -9.87 -13.28 -2.89
CA LEU A 911 -8.88 -12.56 -2.10
C LEU A 911 -7.55 -12.43 -2.87
N THR A 912 -6.93 -11.25 -2.79
CA THR A 912 -5.65 -10.94 -3.46
C THR A 912 -4.52 -10.51 -2.49
N PRO A 913 -4.18 -11.29 -1.45
CA PRO A 913 -3.21 -10.88 -0.44
C PRO A 913 -1.77 -10.84 -0.99
N LYS A 914 -0.93 -9.98 -0.39
CA LYS A 914 0.51 -9.90 -0.69
C LYS A 914 1.23 -11.20 -0.26
N THR A 915 2.15 -11.69 -1.08
CA THR A 915 2.94 -12.92 -0.84
C THR A 915 4.27 -12.61 -0.16
N ARG A 916 4.77 -13.56 0.66
CA ARG A 916 6.12 -13.50 1.24
C ARG A 916 7.24 -13.58 0.19
N HIS A 917 6.96 -14.01 -1.03
CA HIS A 917 7.98 -14.32 -2.04
C HIS A 917 8.48 -13.10 -2.80
N ARG A 918 7.61 -12.13 -3.06
CA ARG A 918 7.90 -10.93 -3.85
C ARG A 918 7.56 -9.66 -3.06
N VAL A 919 7.96 -8.50 -3.56
CA VAL A 919 7.47 -7.21 -3.06
C VAL A 919 6.67 -6.57 -4.18
N HIS A 920 5.35 -6.72 -4.12
CA HIS A 920 4.47 -6.47 -5.27
C HIS A 920 4.96 -7.29 -6.47
N SER A 921 5.19 -6.65 -7.62
CA SER A 921 5.77 -7.28 -8.81
C SER A 921 7.31 -7.35 -8.78
N SER A 922 7.99 -6.70 -7.84
CA SER A 922 9.44 -6.85 -7.72
C SER A 922 9.80 -8.26 -7.27
N TRP A 923 10.89 -8.84 -7.81
CA TRP A 923 11.29 -10.25 -7.65
C TRP A 923 10.43 -11.28 -8.42
N SER A 924 9.44 -10.84 -9.20
CA SER A 924 8.72 -11.69 -10.17
C SER A 924 9.59 -12.20 -11.32
N THR A 925 10.80 -11.68 -11.41
CA THR A 925 11.87 -12.03 -12.36
C THR A 925 12.94 -12.96 -11.75
N VAL A 926 12.88 -13.22 -10.44
CA VAL A 926 13.90 -14.02 -9.74
C VAL A 926 13.47 -15.48 -9.69
N ASP A 927 14.17 -16.31 -10.46
CA ASP A 927 14.02 -17.77 -10.58
C ASP A 927 13.71 -18.50 -9.27
N TRP A 928 14.57 -18.39 -8.24
CA TRP A 928 14.36 -19.05 -6.94
C TRP A 928 13.09 -18.57 -6.25
N THR A 929 12.75 -17.30 -6.42
CA THR A 929 11.54 -16.74 -5.82
C THR A 929 10.31 -17.32 -6.49
N ILE A 930 10.30 -17.41 -7.82
CA ILE A 930 9.21 -18.02 -8.61
C ILE A 930 9.03 -19.50 -8.25
N ILE A 931 10.13 -20.26 -8.20
CA ILE A 931 10.11 -21.69 -7.85
C ILE A 931 9.53 -21.90 -6.45
N LEU A 932 9.91 -21.07 -5.48
CA LEU A 932 9.44 -21.20 -4.10
C LEU A 932 8.02 -20.66 -3.87
N ASP A 933 7.55 -19.72 -4.69
CA ASP A 933 6.20 -19.12 -4.57
C ASP A 933 5.10 -20.05 -5.12
N SER A 934 5.48 -20.96 -6.01
CA SER A 934 4.55 -21.84 -6.73
C SER A 934 4.67 -23.28 -6.26
N ASN A 935 3.53 -23.93 -5.97
CA ASN A 935 3.48 -25.39 -5.81
C ASN A 935 3.77 -26.15 -7.12
N PHE A 936 3.85 -25.41 -8.23
CA PHE A 936 4.17 -25.91 -9.57
C PHE A 936 5.55 -25.43 -10.04
N GLY A 937 6.43 -25.04 -9.11
CA GLY A 937 7.81 -24.66 -9.38
C GLY A 937 8.61 -25.84 -9.96
N ASP A 938 9.20 -25.64 -11.14
CA ASP A 938 9.99 -26.64 -11.85
C ASP A 938 11.17 -25.97 -12.57
N PRO A 939 12.42 -26.11 -12.05
CA PRO A 939 13.59 -25.52 -12.68
C PRO A 939 13.92 -26.11 -14.06
N TYR A 940 13.44 -27.32 -14.37
CA TYR A 940 13.68 -27.99 -15.64
C TYR A 940 12.58 -27.72 -16.68
N ARG A 941 11.44 -27.18 -16.24
CA ARG A 941 10.23 -27.02 -17.06
C ARG A 941 9.93 -28.28 -17.86
N MET A 942 9.76 -29.40 -17.15
CA MET A 942 9.31 -30.67 -17.70
C MET A 942 7.95 -30.49 -18.39
N ASP A 943 7.04 -29.73 -17.76
CA ASP A 943 5.84 -29.23 -18.41
C ASP A 943 6.16 -27.95 -19.19
N LYS A 944 6.15 -28.04 -20.52
CA LYS A 944 6.45 -26.89 -21.41
C LYS A 944 5.36 -25.82 -21.42
N ARG A 945 4.18 -26.10 -20.85
CA ARG A 945 3.11 -25.10 -20.70
C ARG A 945 3.46 -24.03 -19.65
N LEU A 946 4.34 -24.32 -18.70
CA LEU A 946 4.70 -23.37 -17.64
C LEU A 946 5.26 -22.07 -18.25
N PRO A 947 4.76 -20.88 -17.85
CA PRO A 947 5.18 -19.61 -18.46
C PRO A 947 6.66 -19.29 -18.18
N GLY A 948 7.19 -19.77 -17.05
CA GLY A 948 8.59 -19.70 -16.66
C GLY A 948 8.99 -20.92 -15.81
N PRO A 949 9.90 -20.79 -14.82
CA PRO A 949 10.29 -21.89 -13.93
C PRO A 949 9.24 -22.23 -12.85
N GLY A 950 8.02 -21.74 -13.03
CA GLY A 950 6.86 -21.96 -12.16
C GLY A 950 5.64 -21.28 -12.76
N ASP A 951 4.49 -21.45 -12.12
CA ASP A 951 3.21 -20.87 -12.53
C ASP A 951 2.49 -20.18 -11.36
N HIS A 952 1.54 -19.30 -11.65
CA HIS A 952 0.68 -18.74 -10.62
C HIS A 952 -0.47 -19.70 -10.25
N GLN A 953 -1.06 -19.52 -9.07
CA GLN A 953 -2.00 -20.51 -8.51
C GLN A 953 -3.22 -19.89 -7.81
N LEU A 954 -4.36 -20.58 -7.89
CA LEU A 954 -5.62 -20.27 -7.23
C LEU A 954 -5.80 -21.25 -6.08
N HIS A 955 -5.75 -20.76 -4.84
CA HIS A 955 -6.09 -21.57 -3.69
C HIS A 955 -7.61 -21.70 -3.57
N ILE A 956 -8.09 -22.93 -3.40
CA ILE A 956 -9.52 -23.24 -3.27
C ILE A 956 -9.75 -24.36 -2.24
N ASN A 957 -10.90 -24.32 -1.59
CA ASN A 957 -11.37 -25.43 -0.77
C ASN A 957 -11.47 -26.73 -1.59
N PRO A 958 -10.92 -27.87 -1.11
CA PRO A 958 -10.95 -29.13 -1.85
C PRO A 958 -12.36 -29.62 -2.22
N GLN A 959 -13.34 -29.44 -1.34
CA GLN A 959 -14.72 -29.88 -1.61
C GLN A 959 -15.36 -29.00 -2.69
N ALA A 960 -15.21 -27.68 -2.61
CA ALA A 960 -15.72 -26.77 -3.63
C ALA A 960 -15.17 -27.06 -5.02
N ALA A 961 -13.87 -27.39 -5.12
CA ALA A 961 -13.26 -27.78 -6.39
C ALA A 961 -13.82 -29.10 -6.93
N LYS A 962 -13.95 -30.13 -6.07
CA LYS A 962 -14.53 -31.43 -6.42
C LYS A 962 -15.97 -31.32 -6.93
N ASP A 963 -16.79 -30.50 -6.28
CA ASP A 963 -18.19 -30.27 -6.68
C ASP A 963 -18.29 -29.62 -8.08
N MET A 964 -17.25 -28.88 -8.49
CA MET A 964 -17.13 -28.31 -9.84
C MET A 964 -16.41 -29.24 -10.85
N GLY A 965 -16.01 -30.45 -10.44
CA GLY A 965 -15.26 -31.38 -11.30
C GLY A 965 -13.84 -30.93 -11.64
N ILE A 966 -13.24 -30.09 -10.79
CA ILE A 966 -11.88 -29.57 -10.92
C ILE A 966 -10.96 -30.37 -10.02
N GLU A 967 -9.83 -30.84 -10.55
CA GLU A 967 -8.83 -31.59 -9.78
C GLU A 967 -7.66 -30.70 -9.29
N ASP A 968 -6.96 -31.10 -8.23
CA ASP A 968 -5.75 -30.39 -7.77
C ASP A 968 -4.69 -30.36 -8.89
N GLY A 969 -4.22 -29.16 -9.22
CA GLY A 969 -3.28 -28.90 -10.31
C GLY A 969 -3.90 -28.64 -11.68
N ASP A 970 -5.22 -28.78 -11.87
CA ASP A 970 -5.88 -28.42 -13.14
C ASP A 970 -5.72 -26.92 -13.46
N TYR A 971 -5.71 -26.56 -14.74
CA TYR A 971 -5.86 -25.17 -15.16
C TYR A 971 -7.34 -24.79 -15.18
N VAL A 972 -7.64 -23.58 -14.73
CA VAL A 972 -9.00 -23.01 -14.73
C VAL A 972 -9.01 -21.62 -15.34
N TYR A 973 -10.14 -21.27 -15.94
CA TYR A 973 -10.49 -19.86 -16.15
C TYR A 973 -11.12 -19.30 -14.89
N VAL A 974 -10.74 -18.07 -14.55
CA VAL A 974 -11.33 -17.29 -13.46
C VAL A 974 -11.95 -16.05 -14.08
N ASP A 975 -13.27 -16.07 -14.19
CA ASP A 975 -14.05 -15.01 -14.82
C ASP A 975 -14.74 -14.16 -13.74
N ALA A 976 -14.84 -12.86 -13.98
CA ALA A 976 -15.58 -11.92 -13.12
C ALA A 976 -16.84 -11.42 -13.84
N ASN A 977 -17.49 -10.36 -13.32
CA ASN A 977 -18.72 -9.85 -13.91
C ASN A 977 -18.56 -9.59 -15.42
N PRO A 978 -19.31 -10.31 -16.27
CA PRO A 978 -19.16 -10.24 -17.71
C PRO A 978 -19.62 -8.89 -18.29
N ALA A 979 -20.33 -8.06 -17.50
CA ALA A 979 -20.75 -6.74 -17.93
C ALA A 979 -19.57 -5.78 -18.22
N ASP A 980 -18.42 -6.00 -17.58
CA ASP A 980 -17.31 -5.02 -17.60
C ASP A 980 -15.89 -5.62 -17.61
N ARG A 981 -15.72 -6.89 -17.25
CA ARG A 981 -14.40 -7.53 -17.12
C ARG A 981 -14.23 -8.68 -18.12
N PRO A 982 -13.03 -8.81 -18.72
CA PRO A 982 -11.76 -8.20 -18.30
C PRO A 982 -11.48 -6.77 -18.79
N TYR A 983 -12.27 -6.25 -19.73
CA TYR A 983 -12.29 -4.85 -20.18
C TYR A 983 -13.67 -4.53 -20.75
N ILE A 984 -14.07 -3.26 -20.82
CA ILE A 984 -15.41 -2.87 -21.24
C ILE A 984 -15.62 -3.21 -22.72
N GLY A 985 -16.73 -3.87 -23.04
CA GLY A 985 -17.10 -4.23 -24.41
C GLY A 985 -16.38 -5.46 -24.98
N TRP A 986 -15.73 -6.26 -24.12
CA TRP A 986 -15.07 -7.50 -24.53
C TRP A 986 -16.03 -8.47 -25.23
N LYS A 987 -15.47 -9.25 -26.17
CA LYS A 987 -16.20 -10.32 -26.86
C LYS A 987 -15.30 -11.55 -27.02
N PRO A 988 -15.87 -12.77 -27.02
CA PRO A 988 -15.09 -14.00 -27.21
C PRO A 988 -14.28 -14.06 -28.52
N ASP A 989 -14.71 -13.35 -29.56
CA ASP A 989 -14.07 -13.28 -30.88
C ASP A 989 -13.03 -12.16 -31.02
N ASP A 990 -12.91 -11.26 -30.04
CA ASP A 990 -11.80 -10.29 -30.00
C ASP A 990 -10.49 -11.04 -29.66
N PRO A 991 -9.48 -11.03 -30.54
CA PRO A 991 -8.20 -11.70 -30.26
C PRO A 991 -7.54 -11.26 -28.95
N PHE A 992 -7.77 -10.01 -28.52
CA PHE A 992 -7.24 -9.48 -27.27
C PHE A 992 -7.90 -10.11 -26.04
N TYR A 993 -9.13 -10.63 -26.16
CA TYR A 993 -9.80 -11.32 -25.05
C TYR A 993 -8.99 -12.52 -24.55
N LYS A 994 -8.32 -13.25 -25.45
CA LYS A 994 -7.43 -14.36 -25.08
C LYS A 994 -6.25 -13.89 -24.22
N VAL A 995 -5.71 -12.72 -24.50
CA VAL A 995 -4.63 -12.11 -23.72
C VAL A 995 -5.13 -11.70 -22.34
N ALA A 996 -6.34 -11.14 -22.27
CA ALA A 996 -6.89 -10.55 -21.06
C ALA A 996 -7.57 -11.55 -20.11
N ARG A 997 -8.07 -12.69 -20.59
CA ARG A 997 -8.79 -13.67 -19.77
C ARG A 997 -7.85 -14.45 -18.86
N LEU A 998 -8.14 -14.44 -17.56
CA LEU A 998 -7.28 -15.06 -16.54
C LEU A 998 -7.36 -16.59 -16.61
N MET A 999 -6.20 -17.22 -16.76
CA MET A 999 -6.03 -18.67 -16.68
C MET A 999 -4.84 -19.03 -15.81
N LEU A 1000 -5.03 -19.91 -14.83
CA LEU A 1000 -3.98 -20.36 -13.91
C LEU A 1000 -4.32 -21.69 -13.23
N ARG A 1001 -3.39 -22.26 -12.48
CA ARG A 1001 -3.54 -23.60 -11.88
C ARG A 1001 -4.23 -23.56 -10.52
N VAL A 1002 -5.10 -24.53 -10.26
CA VAL A 1002 -5.75 -24.69 -8.97
C VAL A 1002 -4.84 -25.42 -7.99
N LYS A 1003 -4.79 -24.93 -6.75
CA LYS A 1003 -4.20 -25.62 -5.61
C LYS A 1003 -5.25 -25.86 -4.53
N TYR A 1004 -5.49 -27.12 -4.20
CA TYR A 1004 -6.31 -27.50 -3.06
C TYR A 1004 -5.70 -26.98 -1.76
N ASN A 1005 -6.50 -26.27 -0.98
CA ASN A 1005 -6.11 -25.71 0.31
C ASN A 1005 -7.28 -25.75 1.31
N PRO A 1006 -7.28 -26.68 2.28
CA PRO A 1006 -8.38 -26.85 3.24
C PRO A 1006 -8.48 -25.69 4.25
N ALA A 1007 -7.49 -24.78 4.31
CA ALA A 1007 -7.55 -23.59 5.17
C ALA A 1007 -8.63 -22.57 4.73
N TYR A 1008 -9.17 -22.71 3.51
CA TYR A 1008 -10.14 -21.79 2.93
C TYR A 1008 -11.58 -22.29 3.09
N PRO A 1009 -12.53 -21.41 3.47
CA PRO A 1009 -13.96 -21.71 3.41
C PRO A 1009 -14.44 -21.99 1.99
N TYR A 1010 -15.60 -22.65 1.87
CA TYR A 1010 -16.13 -23.15 0.60
C TYR A 1010 -16.21 -22.08 -0.50
N ASN A 1011 -16.79 -20.92 -0.21
CA ASN A 1011 -17.01 -19.83 -1.17
C ASN A 1011 -15.87 -18.81 -1.24
N ILE A 1012 -14.66 -19.16 -0.79
CA ILE A 1012 -13.53 -18.21 -0.74
C ILE A 1012 -12.35 -18.80 -1.49
N VAL A 1013 -11.83 -18.03 -2.45
CA VAL A 1013 -10.60 -18.36 -3.18
C VAL A 1013 -9.57 -17.28 -3.02
N MET A 1014 -8.31 -17.63 -3.27
CA MET A 1014 -7.20 -16.70 -3.13
C MET A 1014 -6.17 -16.86 -4.24
N LEU A 1015 -5.73 -15.74 -4.79
CA LEU A 1015 -4.57 -15.66 -5.68
C LEU A 1015 -3.61 -14.57 -5.18
N LYS A 1016 -2.30 -14.83 -5.19
CA LYS A 1016 -1.33 -13.94 -4.54
C LYS A 1016 -1.05 -12.70 -5.37
N HIS A 1017 -0.98 -11.54 -4.72
CA HIS A 1017 -0.70 -10.28 -5.40
C HIS A 1017 0.70 -10.22 -6.05
N GLY A 1018 0.78 -9.73 -7.28
CA GLY A 1018 2.00 -9.28 -7.95
C GLY A 1018 2.67 -10.23 -8.96
N PRO A 1019 2.00 -11.19 -9.65
CA PRO A 1019 2.57 -11.83 -10.83
C PRO A 1019 2.78 -10.82 -11.95
N PHE A 1020 3.85 -11.01 -12.73
CA PHE A 1020 3.99 -10.37 -14.03
C PHE A 1020 2.89 -10.88 -14.96
N MET A 1021 2.11 -9.95 -15.50
CA MET A 1021 0.92 -10.19 -16.31
C MET A 1021 1.23 -10.65 -17.75
N ALA A 1022 0.26 -11.28 -18.39
CA ALA A 1022 0.35 -11.57 -19.81
C ALA A 1022 0.28 -10.29 -20.65
N THR A 1023 1.00 -10.27 -21.77
CA THR A 1023 0.94 -9.25 -22.81
C THR A 1023 0.74 -9.94 -24.16
N GLU A 1024 0.39 -9.20 -25.22
CA GLU A 1024 0.23 -9.77 -26.56
C GLU A 1024 1.49 -10.52 -26.99
N LYS A 1025 2.68 -9.96 -26.71
CA LYS A 1025 3.97 -10.59 -27.01
C LYS A 1025 4.27 -11.80 -26.15
N SER A 1026 3.96 -11.78 -24.86
CA SER A 1026 4.22 -12.94 -23.99
C SER A 1026 3.32 -14.12 -24.35
N VAL A 1027 2.06 -13.84 -24.72
CA VAL A 1027 1.09 -14.84 -25.20
C VAL A 1027 1.56 -15.43 -26.53
N LEU A 1028 1.91 -14.56 -27.49
CA LEU A 1028 2.46 -15.00 -28.77
C LEU A 1028 3.70 -15.89 -28.57
N ALA A 1029 4.61 -15.49 -27.68
CA ALA A 1029 5.80 -16.25 -27.35
C ALA A 1029 5.47 -17.64 -26.79
N HIS A 1030 4.58 -17.72 -25.79
CA HIS A 1030 4.17 -18.98 -25.20
C HIS A 1030 3.57 -19.95 -26.23
N GLU A 1031 2.78 -19.45 -27.19
CA GLU A 1031 2.07 -20.27 -28.16
C GLU A 1031 2.92 -20.72 -29.36
N THR A 1032 3.90 -19.92 -29.75
CA THR A 1032 4.66 -20.14 -30.99
C THR A 1032 6.06 -20.67 -30.75
N ARG A 1033 6.64 -20.45 -29.56
CA ARG A 1033 7.99 -20.93 -29.27
C ARG A 1033 8.01 -22.44 -29.04
N PRO A 1034 9.00 -23.17 -29.60
CA PRO A 1034 9.15 -24.61 -29.33
C PRO A 1034 9.36 -24.96 -27.85
N ASP A 1035 9.88 -24.02 -27.05
CA ASP A 1035 10.10 -24.22 -25.60
C ASP A 1035 8.92 -23.76 -24.72
N GLY A 1036 7.87 -23.16 -25.31
CA GLY A 1036 6.66 -22.71 -24.62
C GLY A 1036 6.85 -21.57 -23.60
N LEU A 1037 8.01 -20.90 -23.56
CA LEU A 1037 8.24 -19.80 -22.61
C LEU A 1037 7.36 -18.59 -22.91
N ALA A 1038 6.75 -18.00 -21.89
CA ALA A 1038 6.02 -16.73 -22.00
C ALA A 1038 6.98 -15.53 -21.98
N LYS A 1039 8.06 -15.61 -22.77
CA LYS A 1039 9.12 -14.60 -22.85
C LYS A 1039 9.04 -13.85 -24.17
N SER A 1040 8.63 -12.59 -24.10
CA SER A 1040 8.50 -11.68 -25.24
C SER A 1040 9.80 -11.56 -26.04
N GLU A 1041 9.68 -11.65 -27.36
CA GLU A 1041 10.79 -11.41 -28.29
C GLU A 1041 11.14 -9.91 -28.35
N GLY A 1042 12.43 -9.59 -28.53
CA GLY A 1042 12.95 -8.21 -28.54
C GLY A 1042 13.10 -7.56 -27.16
N THR A 1043 12.09 -7.67 -26.29
CA THR A 1043 12.09 -7.03 -24.96
C THR A 1043 12.69 -7.93 -23.87
N GLY A 1044 12.53 -9.25 -23.97
CA GLY A 1044 12.95 -10.19 -22.93
C GLY A 1044 12.11 -10.15 -21.66
N TYR A 1045 10.98 -9.43 -21.67
CA TYR A 1045 9.93 -9.51 -20.65
C TYR A 1045 9.44 -10.95 -20.53
N MET A 1046 9.18 -11.41 -19.30
CA MET A 1046 8.67 -12.76 -19.05
C MET A 1046 7.47 -12.71 -18.12
N ALA A 1047 6.30 -13.07 -18.65
CA ALA A 1047 5.09 -13.17 -17.85
C ALA A 1047 5.20 -14.33 -16.84
N ASN A 1048 4.55 -14.21 -15.68
CA ASN A 1048 4.38 -15.31 -14.73
C ASN A 1048 3.10 -16.11 -14.99
N LEU A 1049 2.32 -15.72 -15.99
CA LEU A 1049 1.03 -16.30 -16.37
C LEU A 1049 1.04 -16.56 -17.88
N ARG A 1050 0.35 -17.62 -18.32
CA ARG A 1050 0.13 -17.89 -19.77
C ARG A 1050 -0.84 -16.86 -20.37
N TYR A 1051 -1.92 -16.56 -19.64
CA TYR A 1051 -2.99 -15.67 -20.07
C TYR A 1051 -3.53 -14.86 -18.89
N GLY A 1052 -3.96 -13.63 -19.18
CA GLY A 1052 -4.57 -12.72 -18.24
C GLY A 1052 -3.64 -12.24 -17.12
N SER A 1053 -4.24 -11.75 -16.05
CA SER A 1053 -3.55 -11.28 -14.85
C SER A 1053 -4.46 -11.37 -13.65
N GLN A 1054 -3.91 -11.25 -12.44
CA GLN A 1054 -4.73 -11.04 -11.25
C GLN A 1054 -5.70 -9.86 -11.37
N GLN A 1055 -5.37 -8.87 -12.22
CA GLN A 1055 -6.16 -7.66 -12.40
C GLN A 1055 -7.28 -7.84 -13.43
N SER A 1056 -7.31 -8.96 -14.17
CA SER A 1056 -8.39 -9.31 -15.12
C SER A 1056 -9.77 -9.35 -14.47
N ILE A 1057 -9.81 -9.64 -13.16
CA ILE A 1057 -11.04 -9.80 -12.39
C ILE A 1057 -11.37 -8.58 -11.52
N THR A 1058 -10.48 -7.59 -11.46
CA THR A 1058 -10.60 -6.44 -10.56
C THR A 1058 -11.16 -5.21 -11.27
N ARG A 1059 -11.74 -4.30 -10.50
CA ARG A 1059 -12.24 -3.00 -10.97
C ARG A 1059 -12.01 -1.93 -9.90
N ASP A 1060 -11.88 -0.66 -10.31
CA ASP A 1060 -11.96 0.46 -9.37
C ASP A 1060 -13.43 0.79 -9.03
N TRP A 1061 -13.71 0.85 -7.72
CA TRP A 1061 -14.99 1.26 -7.17
C TRP A 1061 -14.81 2.62 -6.49
N SER A 1062 -15.35 3.68 -7.12
CA SER A 1062 -15.09 5.05 -6.70
C SER A 1062 -15.95 5.45 -5.50
N MET A 1063 -15.56 5.03 -4.28
CA MET A 1063 -16.31 5.29 -3.05
C MET A 1063 -16.59 6.79 -2.81
N PRO A 1064 -17.86 7.23 -2.71
CA PRO A 1064 -18.20 8.64 -2.50
C PRO A 1064 -17.64 9.23 -1.20
N MET A 1065 -17.63 8.46 -0.11
CA MET A 1065 -17.11 8.93 1.18
C MET A 1065 -15.61 9.27 1.16
N HIS A 1066 -14.85 8.81 0.18
CA HIS A 1066 -13.43 9.15 0.04
C HIS A 1066 -13.19 10.43 -0.78
N GLN A 1067 -14.26 11.10 -1.22
CA GLN A 1067 -14.24 12.23 -2.15
C GLN A 1067 -15.09 13.42 -1.66
N THR A 1068 -15.23 13.56 -0.35
CA THR A 1068 -16.02 14.64 0.26
C THR A 1068 -15.22 15.93 0.32
N ASP A 1069 -15.82 17.06 -0.04
CA ASP A 1069 -15.16 18.38 -0.03
C ASP A 1069 -15.11 19.00 1.37
N THR A 1070 -15.89 18.45 2.31
CA THR A 1070 -16.17 19.05 3.61
C THR A 1070 -15.43 18.40 4.78
N LEU A 1071 -14.74 17.26 4.58
CA LEU A 1071 -14.01 16.60 5.67
C LEU A 1071 -12.88 17.50 6.16
N PHE A 1072 -12.91 17.87 7.44
CA PHE A 1072 -11.84 18.60 8.11
C PHE A 1072 -10.78 17.63 8.63
N HIS A 1073 -9.52 17.82 8.22
CA HIS A 1073 -8.41 16.99 8.68
C HIS A 1073 -7.07 17.72 8.60
N LYS A 1074 -6.04 17.15 9.22
CA LYS A 1074 -4.67 17.65 9.14
C LYS A 1074 -4.08 17.35 7.76
N GLN A 1075 -3.34 18.29 7.18
CA GLN A 1075 -2.53 18.07 6.00
C GLN A 1075 -1.45 17.00 6.26
N LYS A 1076 -1.17 16.17 5.26
CA LYS A 1076 -0.25 15.03 5.35
C LYS A 1076 1.16 15.43 5.79
N THR A 1077 1.73 16.47 5.19
CA THR A 1077 3.16 16.82 5.33
C THR A 1077 3.43 18.10 6.12
N SER A 1078 2.42 18.77 6.67
CA SER A 1078 2.56 20.01 7.43
C SER A 1078 1.72 20.00 8.71
N MET A 1079 2.07 20.85 9.68
CA MET A 1079 1.23 21.17 10.84
C MET A 1079 0.21 22.25 10.48
N GLN A 1080 -0.76 21.86 9.65
CA GLN A 1080 -1.85 22.70 9.13
C GLN A 1080 -3.09 21.85 8.87
N PHE A 1081 -4.25 22.50 8.73
CA PHE A 1081 -5.52 21.85 8.40
C PHE A 1081 -6.02 22.21 7.01
N ILE A 1082 -6.87 21.34 6.45
CA ILE A 1082 -7.56 21.53 5.18
C ILE A 1082 -8.98 20.96 5.28
N PHE A 1083 -9.87 21.43 4.40
CA PHE A 1083 -11.16 20.81 4.11
C PHE A 1083 -11.09 20.12 2.74
N GLY A 1084 -11.58 18.89 2.66
CA GLY A 1084 -11.70 18.17 1.41
C GLY A 1084 -10.45 17.39 1.03
N GLY A 1085 -10.21 17.23 -0.27
CA GLY A 1085 -9.26 16.25 -0.80
C GLY A 1085 -7.78 16.60 -0.66
N GLU A 1086 -6.99 15.59 -0.29
CA GLU A 1086 -5.53 15.60 -0.36
C GLU A 1086 -5.05 14.19 -0.73
N ALA A 1087 -4.22 14.05 -1.77
CA ALA A 1087 -3.74 12.73 -2.18
C ALA A 1087 -2.98 12.02 -1.06
N ASP A 1088 -3.14 10.69 -0.99
CA ASP A 1088 -2.67 9.84 0.11
C ASP A 1088 -3.27 10.15 1.49
N ASN A 1089 -4.23 11.05 1.66
CA ASN A 1089 -4.78 11.40 2.98
C ASN A 1089 -6.32 11.43 3.01
N HIS A 1090 -6.96 12.07 2.03
CA HIS A 1090 -8.39 11.98 1.83
C HIS A 1090 -8.67 11.98 0.33
N ALA A 1091 -8.61 10.79 -0.28
CA ALA A 1091 -8.84 10.58 -1.70
C ALA A 1091 -9.32 9.14 -1.94
N LEU A 1092 -9.75 8.83 -3.16
CA LEU A 1092 -10.22 7.48 -3.53
C LEU A 1092 -9.21 6.39 -3.18
N ASN A 1093 -9.56 5.59 -2.17
CA ASN A 1093 -8.85 4.36 -1.86
C ASN A 1093 -9.32 3.24 -2.81
N THR A 1094 -8.48 2.80 -3.74
CA THR A 1094 -8.87 1.79 -4.76
C THR A 1094 -8.83 0.37 -4.21
N VAL A 1095 -9.92 -0.37 -4.40
CA VAL A 1095 -10.18 -1.65 -3.71
C VAL A 1095 -10.25 -2.84 -4.68
N PRO A 1096 -9.29 -3.78 -4.66
CA PRO A 1096 -9.30 -4.93 -5.58
C PRO A 1096 -10.17 -6.12 -5.15
N LYS A 1097 -10.66 -6.16 -3.89
CA LYS A 1097 -11.34 -7.34 -3.34
C LYS A 1097 -12.85 -7.33 -3.50
N GLU A 1098 -13.39 -6.22 -4.01
CA GLU A 1098 -14.79 -6.04 -4.33
C GLU A 1098 -15.13 -6.75 -5.66
N THR A 1099 -14.97 -8.07 -5.68
CA THR A 1099 -15.21 -8.93 -6.83
C THR A 1099 -15.73 -10.30 -6.43
N LEU A 1100 -16.75 -10.76 -7.17
CA LEU A 1100 -17.13 -12.17 -7.20
C LEU A 1100 -16.58 -12.83 -8.47
N VAL A 1101 -16.14 -14.07 -8.37
CA VAL A 1101 -15.61 -14.83 -9.50
C VAL A 1101 -16.36 -16.13 -9.71
N LYS A 1102 -16.34 -16.58 -10.97
CA LYS A 1102 -16.77 -17.90 -11.42
C LYS A 1102 -15.55 -18.66 -11.92
N ILE A 1103 -15.46 -19.92 -11.54
CA ILE A 1103 -14.31 -20.78 -11.85
C ILE A 1103 -14.78 -21.88 -12.79
N THR A 1104 -14.06 -22.08 -13.91
CA THR A 1104 -14.38 -23.14 -14.87
C THR A 1104 -13.11 -23.89 -15.28
N LYS A 1105 -13.19 -25.22 -15.37
CA LYS A 1105 -12.06 -26.05 -15.82
C LYS A 1105 -11.64 -25.67 -17.25
N ALA A 1106 -10.34 -25.49 -17.46
CA ALA A 1106 -9.74 -25.14 -18.74
C ALA A 1106 -8.94 -26.32 -19.32
N GLU A 1107 -7.97 -26.85 -18.58
CA GLU A 1107 -7.11 -27.95 -19.01
C GLU A 1107 -6.79 -28.88 -17.81
N ASP A 1108 -6.49 -30.14 -18.11
CA ASP A 1108 -5.98 -31.10 -17.12
C ASP A 1108 -4.59 -30.68 -16.57
N GLY A 1109 -4.36 -30.97 -15.29
CA GLY A 1109 -3.14 -30.64 -14.56
C GLY A 1109 -1.95 -31.58 -14.78
N GLY A 1110 -2.18 -32.77 -15.36
CA GLY A 1110 -1.13 -33.73 -15.70
C GLY A 1110 -0.14 -33.20 -16.73
N LEU A 1111 1.02 -33.85 -16.85
CA LEU A 1111 2.08 -33.45 -17.78
C LEU A 1111 1.53 -33.33 -19.21
N ASN A 1112 1.86 -32.24 -19.91
CA ASN A 1112 1.35 -31.92 -21.25
C ASN A 1112 -0.18 -31.81 -21.36
N GLY A 1113 -0.88 -31.60 -20.24
CA GLY A 1113 -2.33 -31.46 -20.22
C GLY A 1113 -3.09 -32.78 -20.34
N VAL A 1114 -2.47 -33.88 -19.89
CA VAL A 1114 -3.08 -35.21 -19.96
C VAL A 1114 -3.19 -35.81 -18.56
N GLY A 1115 -4.42 -35.98 -18.08
CA GLY A 1115 -4.71 -36.68 -16.83
C GLY A 1115 -4.34 -35.88 -15.58
N LYS A 1116 -4.14 -36.62 -14.49
CA LYS A 1116 -3.97 -36.07 -13.15
C LYS A 1116 -2.54 -35.56 -12.90
N TRP A 1117 -2.40 -34.47 -12.15
CA TRP A 1117 -1.10 -33.98 -11.69
C TRP A 1117 -0.42 -35.01 -10.79
N GLU A 1118 0.81 -35.42 -11.09
CA GLU A 1118 1.47 -36.59 -10.45
C GLU A 1118 1.47 -36.57 -8.91
N PRO A 1119 1.73 -35.44 -8.23
CA PRO A 1119 1.73 -35.39 -6.77
C PRO A 1119 0.43 -35.83 -6.10
N ILE A 1120 -0.71 -35.74 -6.78
CA ILE A 1120 -1.99 -36.18 -6.21
C ILE A 1120 -2.08 -37.70 -6.07
N GLN A 1121 -1.24 -38.44 -6.79
CA GLN A 1121 -1.17 -39.91 -6.71
C GLN A 1121 -0.40 -40.40 -5.48
N THR A 1122 0.29 -39.50 -4.78
CA THR A 1122 1.13 -39.85 -3.61
C THR A 1122 0.32 -40.23 -2.38
N GLY A 1123 -0.95 -39.81 -2.31
CA GLY A 1123 -1.76 -40.00 -1.11
C GLY A 1123 -1.48 -39.01 0.04
N PHE A 1124 -0.67 -37.98 -0.21
CA PHE A 1124 -0.24 -37.00 0.80
C PHE A 1124 -0.71 -35.57 0.52
N THR A 1125 -1.44 -35.34 -0.57
CA THR A 1125 -2.00 -34.03 -0.88
C THR A 1125 -3.39 -33.86 -0.28
N PRO A 1126 -3.79 -32.64 0.12
CA PRO A 1126 -5.14 -32.40 0.61
C PRO A 1126 -6.20 -32.90 -0.36
N GLY A 1127 -7.27 -33.50 0.15
CA GLY A 1127 -8.38 -34.06 -0.64
C GLY A 1127 -8.07 -35.37 -1.37
N HIS A 1128 -6.85 -35.90 -1.27
CA HIS A 1128 -6.40 -37.20 -1.80
C HIS A 1128 -5.64 -37.98 -0.73
N GLU A 1129 -6.01 -37.81 0.52
CA GLU A 1129 -5.36 -38.48 1.64
C GLU A 1129 -5.47 -40.01 1.48
N SER A 1130 -4.33 -40.69 1.54
CA SER A 1130 -4.30 -42.14 1.66
C SER A 1130 -4.75 -42.55 3.07
N GLN A 1131 -5.09 -43.84 3.26
CA GLN A 1131 -5.37 -44.38 4.59
C GLN A 1131 -4.24 -44.10 5.60
N PHE A 1132 -2.98 -44.06 5.14
CA PHE A 1132 -1.85 -43.66 5.97
C PHE A 1132 -2.02 -42.22 6.46
N MET A 1133 -2.33 -41.29 5.55
CA MET A 1133 -2.44 -39.86 5.85
C MET A 1133 -3.65 -39.56 6.72
N GLU A 1134 -4.79 -40.19 6.46
CA GLU A 1134 -5.99 -40.08 7.29
C GLU A 1134 -5.71 -40.48 8.75
N LYS A 1135 -5.01 -41.60 8.97
CA LYS A 1135 -4.59 -42.03 10.30
C LYS A 1135 -3.64 -41.04 10.96
N TYR A 1136 -2.65 -40.54 10.22
CA TYR A 1136 -1.70 -39.55 10.74
C TYR A 1136 -2.41 -38.26 11.17
N LEU A 1137 -3.34 -37.75 10.36
CA LEU A 1137 -4.14 -36.55 10.69
C LEU A 1137 -5.08 -36.77 11.88
N GLY A 1138 -5.60 -37.99 12.04
CA GLY A 1138 -6.38 -38.39 13.22
C GLY A 1138 -5.57 -38.54 14.51
N GLY A 1139 -4.23 -38.41 14.44
CA GLY A 1139 -3.34 -38.67 15.58
C GLY A 1139 -3.21 -40.15 15.92
N GLU A 1140 -3.57 -41.05 15.00
CA GLU A 1140 -3.44 -42.50 15.17
C GLU A 1140 -1.99 -42.97 14.95
N THR A 1141 -1.64 -44.13 15.50
CA THR A 1141 -0.34 -44.75 15.26
C THR A 1141 -0.31 -45.44 13.90
N VAL A 1142 0.71 -45.16 13.09
CA VAL A 1142 0.87 -45.80 11.78
C VAL A 1142 2.09 -46.73 11.79
N GLU A 1143 1.85 -48.01 11.50
CA GLU A 1143 2.92 -49.01 11.39
C GLU A 1143 3.60 -48.87 10.01
N VAL A 1144 4.79 -48.28 9.99
CA VAL A 1144 5.59 -48.18 8.76
C VAL A 1144 6.28 -49.51 8.54
N LYS A 1145 5.81 -50.30 7.56
CA LYS A 1145 6.58 -51.46 7.07
C LYS A 1145 7.89 -50.94 6.48
N LYS A 1146 9.01 -51.25 7.16
CA LYS A 1146 10.36 -51.02 6.65
C LYS A 1146 10.65 -51.89 5.43
#